data_AF-Q83ZS7-F1
#
_entry.id   AF-Q83ZS7-F1
#
_cell.length_a   1.000
_cell.length_b   1.000
_cell.length_c   1.000
_cell.angle_alpha   90.00
_cell.angle_beta   90.00
_cell.angle_gamma   90.00
#
_symmetry.space_group_name_H-M   'P 1'
#
loop_
_entity.id
_entity.type
_entity.pdbx_description
1 polymer ?
#
loop_
_entity_poly.entity_id
_entity_poly.type
_entity_poly.pdbx_seq_one_letter_code
_entity_poly.pdbx_strand_id
1 'polypeptide(L)'
;ALLNQQKVQVALDCLKNAKTDEERKECLKLINDPEIREKFRKELELQKELQEYKDCIKNAKTEAEKNECLKGLSKEAIERLKQQALDCLKNAKTDEERNECLKNIPQDLQKELLADMSVKAYKDCVSKARNEKEKQECEKLLTPEARKKLEQQVLDCLKNAKTDEERKKCLKDLPKDLQSDILAKESVKAYKDCVSQAKNEAEKKECEKLLTPEAKKLLEEEAKESVKAYLDCVSQAKTEAEKKECEKLLTPEAKKLLEEEAKESVKAYLDCVSQAKTEAEKKECEKLLTPEARKKLEEAKKSVKAYLDCVSQAKTEDEKKECEKLLTPEARKLLEQQALDCLKNAKTDEERKKCLKDLPKDLQKKVLAKESVKAYLDCVSQAKNEAEKKECEKLLTPEARKLLEEAKESIKAYKDCVSKARNEKEKKECEKLLTPEAKKLLEEEAKESVKAYLDCVSQAKTEAEKKECEKLLTPEAKKLLEEAKESLKAYKDCVSRARNEKEKKECEKLLTPEAKKLLEQQALDCLKNAKTEADKKRCVKDLPKDLQKKVLAKESVKAYKDCVSRARNEKEKKECEKLLTPEAKKLLEEAKESLKAYKDCLSQARNEEERRACEKLLTPEARKLLEQEVKKSVKAYLDCVSQAKTEAEKKECEKLLTPEARKFLAKQVLNCLEKAGNEEERKACLKNLPKDLQENVLAKESLKAYKDCLSQARNEEERRACEKLLTPEARKLLEQEVKKSVKAYLDCVSRARNEKEKKECEKLLTPEARKFLAKELQQKDKAIKDCLKNADPNDRAAIMKCLDGLS
;
A
#
# COMPACT_ATOMS: atom_id res chain seq x y z
N ALA A 1 -55.54 31.24 64.18
CA ALA A 1 -54.29 30.45 64.06
C ALA A 1 -54.17 29.41 65.19
N LEU A 2 -54.01 29.82 66.46
CA LEU A 2 -53.90 28.89 67.62
C LEU A 2 -55.04 27.87 67.75
N LEU A 3 -56.30 28.29 67.56
CA LEU A 3 -57.47 27.40 67.62
C LEU A 3 -57.47 26.36 66.46
N ASN A 4 -57.00 26.74 65.27
CA ASN A 4 -56.85 25.80 64.16
C ASN A 4 -55.69 24.83 64.41
N GLN A 5 -54.60 25.28 65.04
CA GLN A 5 -53.46 24.43 65.39
C GLN A 5 -53.85 23.39 66.47
N GLN A 6 -54.63 23.79 67.48
CA GLN A 6 -55.21 22.86 68.45
C GLN A 6 -56.18 21.86 67.82
N LYS A 7 -57.07 22.29 66.92
CA LYS A 7 -58.00 21.38 66.23
C LYS A 7 -57.30 20.42 65.27
N VAL A 8 -56.22 20.85 64.60
CA VAL A 8 -55.36 19.96 63.81
C VAL A 8 -54.67 18.94 64.72
N GLN A 9 -54.22 19.33 65.91
CA GLN A 9 -53.64 18.40 66.88
C GLN A 9 -54.66 17.38 67.40
N VAL A 10 -55.89 17.81 67.70
CA VAL A 10 -57.00 16.92 68.08
C VAL A 10 -57.38 15.97 66.93
N ALA A 11 -57.37 16.45 65.69
CA ALA A 11 -57.60 15.62 64.51
C ALA A 11 -56.47 14.59 64.32
N LEU A 12 -55.21 14.97 64.55
CA LEU A 12 -54.07 14.05 64.53
C LEU A 12 -54.17 12.97 65.61
N ASP A 13 -54.58 13.34 66.83
CA ASP A 13 -54.75 12.39 67.93
C ASP A 13 -55.98 11.49 67.72
N CYS A 14 -57.04 11.98 67.08
CA CYS A 14 -58.15 11.16 66.60
C CYS A 14 -57.68 10.17 65.52
N LEU A 15 -56.91 10.64 64.52
CA LEU A 15 -56.38 9.80 63.44
C LEU A 15 -55.44 8.70 63.95
N LYS A 16 -54.66 8.95 65.01
CA LYS A 16 -53.80 7.94 65.66
C LYS A 16 -54.60 6.80 66.28
N ASN A 17 -55.81 7.08 66.76
CA ASN A 17 -56.68 6.12 67.45
C ASN A 17 -57.70 5.45 66.52
N ALA A 18 -57.86 5.95 65.29
CA ALA A 18 -58.80 5.41 64.31
C ALA A 18 -58.31 4.08 63.71
N LYS A 19 -59.15 3.04 63.82
CA LYS A 19 -58.90 1.67 63.37
C LYS A 19 -59.50 1.36 62.01
N THR A 20 -60.51 2.12 61.58
CA THR A 20 -61.20 1.97 60.29
C THR A 20 -61.07 3.21 59.42
N ASP A 21 -61.27 3.04 58.11
CA ASP A 21 -61.26 4.14 57.16
C ASP A 21 -62.39 5.15 57.40
N GLU A 22 -63.52 4.65 57.88
CA GLU A 22 -64.68 5.45 58.27
C GLU A 22 -64.37 6.32 59.48
N GLU A 23 -63.73 5.78 60.53
CA GLU A 23 -63.26 6.56 61.68
C GLU A 23 -62.22 7.61 61.27
N ARG A 24 -61.30 7.28 60.36
CA ARG A 24 -60.32 8.25 59.82
C ARG A 24 -61.00 9.38 59.07
N LYS A 25 -62.01 9.09 58.25
CA LYS A 25 -62.82 10.11 57.55
C LYS A 25 -63.59 10.99 58.54
N GLU A 26 -64.05 10.46 59.66
CA GLU A 26 -64.69 11.24 60.72
C GLU A 26 -63.71 12.16 61.45
N CYS A 27 -62.51 11.67 61.78
CA CYS A 27 -61.45 12.49 62.37
C CYS A 27 -61.04 13.68 61.49
N LEU A 28 -61.08 13.52 60.16
CA LEU A 28 -60.78 14.61 59.22
C LEU A 28 -61.86 15.70 59.17
N LYS A 29 -63.10 15.43 59.63
CA LYS A 29 -64.16 16.45 59.73
C LYS A 29 -63.85 17.48 60.84
N LEU A 30 -62.95 17.16 61.76
CA LEU A 30 -62.49 18.07 62.83
C LEU A 30 -61.56 19.19 62.29
N ILE A 31 -61.06 19.03 61.05
CA ILE A 31 -60.25 20.03 60.35
C ILE A 31 -61.19 20.94 59.55
N ASN A 32 -61.32 22.20 59.98
CA ASN A 32 -62.21 23.18 59.33
C ASN A 32 -61.66 23.75 58.02
N ASP A 33 -60.34 23.70 57.82
CA ASP A 33 -59.67 24.20 56.62
C ASP A 33 -59.73 23.14 55.50
N PRO A 34 -60.39 23.43 54.37
CA PRO A 34 -60.59 22.46 53.30
C PRO A 34 -59.30 22.08 52.56
N GLU A 35 -58.32 22.99 52.42
CA GLU A 35 -57.03 22.69 51.78
C GLU A 35 -56.19 21.77 52.67
N ILE A 36 -56.16 22.04 53.98
CA ILE A 36 -55.45 21.20 54.95
C ILE A 36 -56.14 19.82 55.02
N ARG A 37 -57.47 19.77 55.08
CA ARG A 37 -58.24 18.52 55.09
C ARG A 37 -58.00 17.69 53.82
N GLU A 38 -57.86 18.33 52.66
CA GLU A 38 -57.53 17.64 51.41
C GLU A 38 -56.10 17.09 51.42
N LYS A 39 -55.11 17.85 51.91
CA LYS A 39 -53.73 17.35 52.10
C LYS A 39 -53.69 16.13 53.01
N PHE A 40 -54.42 16.14 54.12
CA PHE A 40 -54.51 14.98 55.01
C PHE A 40 -55.23 13.78 54.37
N ARG A 41 -56.26 14.00 53.54
CA ARG A 41 -56.90 12.92 52.76
C ARG A 41 -55.93 12.28 51.79
N LYS A 42 -55.19 13.08 51.01
CA LYS A 42 -54.17 12.58 50.08
C LYS A 42 -53.05 11.83 50.81
N GLU A 43 -52.57 12.33 51.95
CA GLU A 43 -51.58 11.62 52.77
C GLU A 43 -52.12 10.27 53.30
N LEU A 44 -53.40 10.20 53.70
CA LEU A 44 -54.02 8.95 54.13
C LEU A 44 -54.18 7.95 52.98
N GLU A 45 -54.53 8.41 51.77
CA GLU A 45 -54.59 7.58 50.56
C GLU A 45 -53.20 7.06 50.19
N LEU A 46 -52.17 7.92 50.19
CA LEU A 46 -50.78 7.52 49.98
C LEU A 46 -50.30 6.50 51.03
N GLN A 47 -50.71 6.64 52.30
CA GLN A 47 -50.39 5.66 53.33
C GLN A 47 -51.05 4.31 53.09
N LYS A 48 -52.25 4.26 52.50
CA LYS A 48 -52.89 3.00 52.10
C LYS A 48 -52.17 2.35 50.93
N GLU A 49 -51.86 3.10 49.89
CA GLU A 49 -51.09 2.59 48.73
C GLU A 49 -49.74 2.01 49.17
N LEU A 50 -49.02 2.71 50.06
CA LEU A 50 -47.77 2.22 50.62
C LEU A 50 -47.95 0.98 51.50
N GLN A 51 -49.08 0.85 52.18
CA GLN A 51 -49.39 -0.33 53.00
C GLN A 51 -49.73 -1.55 52.11
N GLU A 52 -50.53 -1.35 51.07
CA GLU A 52 -50.81 -2.37 50.04
C GLU A 52 -49.52 -2.84 49.37
N TYR A 53 -48.61 -1.93 49.04
CA TYR A 53 -47.30 -2.27 48.52
C TYR A 53 -46.47 -3.09 49.51
N LYS A 54 -46.44 -2.72 50.79
CA LYS A 54 -45.74 -3.49 51.84
C LYS A 54 -46.29 -4.91 51.93
N ASP A 55 -47.60 -5.08 51.82
CA ASP A 55 -48.25 -6.39 51.91
C ASP A 55 -48.06 -7.21 50.63
N CYS A 56 -47.99 -6.57 49.46
CA CYS A 56 -47.59 -7.19 48.19
C CYS A 56 -46.13 -7.70 48.25
N ILE A 57 -45.20 -6.84 48.64
CA ILE A 57 -43.76 -7.15 48.65
C ILE A 57 -43.39 -8.25 49.65
N LYS A 58 -44.06 -8.34 50.80
CA LYS A 58 -43.84 -9.43 51.76
C LYS A 58 -44.05 -10.82 51.15
N ASN A 59 -44.90 -10.92 50.13
CA ASN A 59 -45.25 -12.17 49.46
C ASN A 59 -44.48 -12.42 48.16
N ALA A 60 -43.75 -11.42 47.63
CA ALA A 60 -42.99 -11.52 46.39
C ALA A 60 -41.67 -12.30 46.60
N LYS A 61 -41.43 -13.33 45.76
CA LYS A 61 -40.27 -14.23 45.87
C LYS A 61 -39.20 -13.93 44.81
N THR A 62 -39.59 -13.30 43.70
CA THR A 62 -38.72 -12.98 42.57
C THR A 62 -38.67 -11.49 42.29
N GLU A 63 -37.63 -11.04 41.58
CA GLU A 63 -37.47 -9.63 41.20
C GLU A 63 -38.57 -9.15 40.24
N ALA A 64 -39.10 -10.04 39.40
CA ALA A 64 -40.21 -9.73 38.51
C ALA A 64 -41.51 -9.45 39.28
N GLU A 65 -41.84 -10.28 40.30
CA GLU A 65 -42.99 -10.07 41.18
C GLU A 65 -42.85 -8.79 42.02
N LYS A 66 -41.64 -8.49 42.49
CA LYS A 66 -41.35 -7.23 43.21
C LYS A 66 -41.56 -6.00 42.32
N ASN A 67 -41.16 -6.07 41.05
CA ASN A 67 -41.42 -5.03 40.05
C ASN A 67 -42.90 -4.92 39.68
N GLU A 68 -43.67 -6.01 39.75
CA GLU A 68 -45.12 -5.99 39.57
C GLU A 68 -45.83 -5.26 40.71
N CYS A 69 -45.42 -5.49 41.96
CA CYS A 69 -45.92 -4.73 43.12
C CYS A 69 -45.67 -3.22 42.99
N LEU A 70 -44.56 -2.79 42.38
CA LEU A 70 -44.30 -1.36 42.14
C LEU A 70 -45.20 -0.73 41.07
N LYS A 71 -45.61 -1.49 40.04
CA LYS A 71 -46.44 -0.96 38.94
C LYS A 71 -47.84 -0.53 39.40
N GLY A 72 -48.32 -1.08 40.52
CA GLY A 72 -49.60 -0.73 41.12
C GLY A 72 -49.60 0.59 41.93
N LEU A 73 -48.43 1.18 42.20
CA LEU A 73 -48.32 2.42 42.97
C LEU A 73 -48.48 3.67 42.11
N SER A 74 -49.08 4.72 42.68
CA SER A 74 -49.04 6.05 42.09
C SER A 74 -47.62 6.61 42.07
N LYS A 75 -47.35 7.57 41.17
CA LYS A 75 -46.04 8.27 41.12
C LYS A 75 -45.69 8.94 42.45
N GLU A 76 -46.69 9.49 43.13
CA GLU A 76 -46.54 10.13 44.44
C GLU A 76 -46.19 9.11 45.54
N ALA A 77 -46.82 7.93 45.52
CA ALA A 77 -46.48 6.84 46.45
C ALA A 77 -45.08 6.27 46.19
N ILE A 78 -44.65 6.13 44.92
CA ILE A 78 -43.29 5.72 44.58
C ILE A 78 -42.27 6.74 45.11
N GLU A 79 -42.50 8.04 44.95
CA GLU A 79 -41.61 9.07 45.51
C GLU A 79 -41.59 9.05 47.04
N ARG A 80 -42.74 8.80 47.69
CA ARG A 80 -42.81 8.65 49.15
C ARG A 80 -42.05 7.41 49.64
N LEU A 81 -42.14 6.30 48.90
CA LEU A 81 -41.38 5.07 49.15
C LEU A 81 -39.88 5.31 49.00
N LYS A 82 -39.45 6.00 47.93
CA LYS A 82 -38.06 6.41 47.72
C LYS A 82 -37.56 7.26 48.89
N GLN A 83 -38.35 8.21 49.34
CA GLN A 83 -37.99 9.07 50.46
C GLN A 83 -37.85 8.28 51.78
N GLN A 84 -38.77 7.36 52.08
CA GLN A 84 -38.66 6.47 53.25
C GLN A 84 -37.39 5.61 53.21
N ALA A 85 -37.05 5.07 52.04
CA ALA A 85 -35.83 4.31 51.82
C ALA A 85 -34.57 5.15 52.03
N LEU A 86 -34.53 6.36 51.46
CA LEU A 86 -33.40 7.29 51.63
C LEU A 86 -33.22 7.71 53.08
N ASP A 87 -34.30 7.95 53.81
CA ASP A 87 -34.23 8.35 55.22
C ASP A 87 -33.80 7.18 56.11
N CYS A 88 -34.16 5.94 55.77
CA CYS A 88 -33.60 4.74 56.40
C CYS A 88 -32.09 4.62 56.13
N LEU A 89 -31.68 4.73 54.86
CA LEU A 89 -30.27 4.62 54.43
C LEU A 89 -29.35 5.68 55.03
N LYS A 90 -29.83 6.91 55.23
CA LYS A 90 -29.06 7.99 55.89
C LYS A 90 -28.74 7.68 57.35
N ASN A 91 -29.61 6.93 58.03
CA ASN A 91 -29.47 6.60 59.43
C ASN A 91 -28.72 5.27 59.66
N ALA A 92 -28.58 4.45 58.62
CA ALA A 92 -27.85 3.19 58.66
C ALA A 92 -26.34 3.42 58.78
N LYS A 93 -25.74 2.80 59.80
CA LYS A 93 -24.31 2.87 60.15
C LYS A 93 -23.54 1.63 59.72
N THR A 94 -24.21 0.49 59.51
CA THR A 94 -23.59 -0.76 59.04
C THR A 94 -24.18 -1.22 57.70
N ASP A 95 -23.47 -2.11 57.01
CA ASP A 95 -23.94 -2.68 55.76
C ASP A 95 -25.15 -3.62 55.99
N GLU A 96 -25.28 -4.23 57.17
CA GLU A 96 -26.48 -4.99 57.57
C GLU A 96 -27.72 -4.08 57.65
N GLU A 97 -27.61 -2.92 58.30
CA GLU A 97 -28.72 -1.95 58.41
C GLU A 97 -29.09 -1.38 57.03
N ARG A 98 -28.11 -1.17 56.15
CA ARG A 98 -28.35 -0.76 54.76
C ARG A 98 -29.10 -1.82 53.97
N ASN A 99 -28.69 -3.08 54.11
CA ASN A 99 -29.36 -4.20 53.45
C ASN A 99 -30.79 -4.39 53.97
N GLU A 100 -31.03 -4.11 55.25
CA GLU A 100 -32.39 -4.10 55.82
C GLU A 100 -33.26 -3.01 55.21
N CYS A 101 -32.74 -1.78 55.04
CA CYS A 101 -33.45 -0.68 54.38
C CYS A 101 -33.82 -0.99 52.92
N LEU A 102 -33.00 -1.77 52.20
CA LEU A 102 -33.20 -2.08 50.78
C LEU A 102 -34.00 -3.37 50.54
N LYS A 103 -34.16 -4.24 51.56
CA LYS A 103 -34.75 -5.59 51.45
C LYS A 103 -36.10 -5.64 50.74
N ASN A 104 -36.93 -4.62 50.95
CA ASN A 104 -38.31 -4.51 50.44
C ASN A 104 -38.44 -3.55 49.24
N ILE A 105 -37.32 -3.25 48.57
CA ILE A 105 -37.24 -2.34 47.42
C ILE A 105 -36.73 -3.14 46.21
N PRO A 106 -37.33 -3.04 45.03
CA PRO A 106 -36.84 -3.70 43.82
C PRO A 106 -35.48 -3.16 43.38
N GLN A 107 -34.63 -4.03 42.85
CA GLN A 107 -33.24 -3.76 42.44
C GLN A 107 -33.11 -2.57 41.50
N ASP A 108 -34.03 -2.37 40.55
CA ASP A 108 -33.97 -1.21 39.64
C ASP A 108 -34.23 0.10 40.40
N LEU A 109 -35.17 0.08 41.35
CA LEU A 109 -35.44 1.20 42.24
C LEU A 109 -34.29 1.41 43.25
N GLN A 110 -33.64 0.35 43.73
CA GLN A 110 -32.43 0.44 44.56
C GLN A 110 -31.27 1.11 43.82
N LYS A 111 -31.03 0.71 42.56
CA LYS A 111 -30.01 1.33 41.70
C LYS A 111 -30.30 2.83 41.49
N GLU A 112 -31.57 3.18 41.27
CA GLU A 112 -32.00 4.57 41.14
C GLU A 112 -31.74 5.37 42.43
N LEU A 113 -32.08 4.81 43.59
CA LEU A 113 -31.89 5.42 44.90
C LEU A 113 -30.41 5.63 45.25
N LEU A 114 -29.58 4.62 44.99
CA LEU A 114 -28.13 4.70 45.20
C LEU A 114 -27.50 5.73 44.26
N ALA A 115 -27.99 5.82 43.01
CA ALA A 115 -27.58 6.88 42.08
C ALA A 115 -27.98 8.27 42.60
N ASP A 116 -29.18 8.46 43.18
CA ASP A 116 -29.59 9.73 43.78
C ASP A 116 -28.72 10.14 44.96
N MET A 117 -28.39 9.20 45.85
CA MET A 117 -27.48 9.45 46.97
C MET A 117 -26.08 9.83 46.48
N SER A 118 -25.57 9.13 45.48
CA SER A 118 -24.26 9.38 44.87
C SER A 118 -24.20 10.74 44.17
N VAL A 119 -25.23 11.12 43.39
CA VAL A 119 -25.33 12.46 42.78
C VAL A 119 -25.41 13.54 43.85
N LYS A 120 -26.18 13.32 44.92
CA LYS A 120 -26.28 14.27 46.03
C LYS A 120 -24.95 14.44 46.76
N ALA A 121 -24.27 13.34 47.10
CA ALA A 121 -22.96 13.37 47.74
C ALA A 121 -21.91 14.08 46.87
N TYR A 122 -21.96 13.87 45.55
CA TYR A 122 -21.13 14.59 44.59
C TYR A 122 -21.40 16.10 44.63
N LYS A 123 -22.66 16.54 44.51
CA LYS A 123 -23.03 17.97 44.55
C LYS A 123 -22.63 18.62 45.88
N ASP A 124 -22.86 17.93 47.00
CA ASP A 124 -22.47 18.41 48.33
C ASP A 124 -20.93 18.53 48.47
N CYS A 125 -20.17 17.59 47.91
CA CYS A 125 -18.71 17.62 47.87
C CYS A 125 -18.19 18.77 47.01
N VAL A 126 -18.69 18.91 45.77
CA VAL A 126 -18.25 19.95 44.83
C VAL A 126 -18.58 21.35 45.35
N SER A 127 -19.71 21.52 46.04
CA SER A 127 -20.08 22.81 46.65
C SER A 127 -19.09 23.29 47.73
N LYS A 128 -18.33 22.35 48.33
CA LYS A 128 -17.34 22.63 49.38
C LYS A 128 -15.90 22.65 48.85
N ALA A 129 -15.67 22.14 47.66
CA ALA A 129 -14.34 22.08 47.03
C ALA A 129 -13.84 23.49 46.67
N ARG A 130 -12.60 23.80 47.08
CA ARG A 130 -11.92 25.10 46.88
C ARG A 130 -11.03 25.13 45.65
N ASN A 131 -10.66 23.97 45.11
CA ASN A 131 -9.78 23.85 43.96
C ASN A 131 -10.19 22.68 43.05
N GLU A 132 -9.60 22.64 41.85
CA GLU A 132 -9.92 21.63 40.83
C GLU A 132 -9.51 20.21 41.24
N LYS A 133 -8.48 20.04 42.08
CA LYS A 133 -8.04 18.72 42.56
C LYS A 133 -9.07 18.13 43.53
N GLU A 134 -9.63 18.94 44.42
CA GLU A 134 -10.73 18.54 45.31
C GLU A 134 -11.99 18.19 44.52
N LYS A 135 -12.30 18.93 43.44
CA LYS A 135 -13.40 18.57 42.54
C LYS A 135 -13.18 17.21 41.85
N GLN A 136 -11.97 16.92 41.41
CA GLN A 136 -11.61 15.61 40.85
C GLN A 136 -11.73 14.46 41.87
N GLU A 137 -11.45 14.71 43.15
CA GLU A 137 -11.68 13.72 44.20
C GLU A 137 -13.18 13.47 44.44
N CYS A 138 -14.03 14.51 44.33
CA CYS A 138 -15.48 14.36 44.39
C CYS A 138 -16.02 13.46 43.27
N GLU A 139 -15.40 13.45 42.08
CA GLU A 139 -15.84 12.60 40.96
C GLU A 139 -15.80 11.09 41.28
N LYS A 140 -14.97 10.66 42.24
CA LYS A 140 -14.92 9.27 42.71
C LYS A 140 -16.19 8.84 43.45
N LEU A 141 -17.02 9.79 43.88
CA LEU A 141 -18.31 9.54 44.51
C LEU A 141 -19.39 9.14 43.50
N LEU A 142 -19.19 9.41 42.20
CA LEU A 142 -20.15 9.13 41.14
C LEU A 142 -20.01 7.70 40.60
N THR A 143 -21.02 6.87 40.82
CA THR A 143 -21.16 5.57 40.12
C THR A 143 -21.52 5.78 38.64
N PRO A 144 -21.36 4.77 37.76
CA PRO A 144 -21.80 4.86 36.37
C PRO A 144 -23.27 5.24 36.22
N GLU A 145 -24.16 4.68 37.05
CA GLU A 145 -25.58 4.99 37.09
C GLU A 145 -25.83 6.44 37.55
N ALA A 146 -25.08 6.92 38.55
CA ALA A 146 -25.14 8.31 39.02
C ALA A 146 -24.67 9.31 37.95
N ARG A 147 -23.62 8.97 37.19
CA ARG A 147 -23.14 9.78 36.06
C ARG A 147 -24.22 9.93 34.98
N LYS A 148 -24.89 8.83 34.59
CA LYS A 148 -26.01 8.86 33.64
C LYS A 148 -27.17 9.72 34.14
N LYS A 149 -27.50 9.62 35.43
CA LYS A 149 -28.57 10.43 36.04
C LYS A 149 -28.21 11.91 36.10
N LEU A 150 -26.98 12.24 36.48
CA LEU A 150 -26.45 13.60 36.48
C LEU A 150 -26.44 14.20 35.06
N GLU A 151 -26.03 13.42 34.06
CA GLU A 151 -26.07 13.80 32.65
C GLU A 151 -27.49 14.17 32.20
N GLN A 152 -28.47 13.32 32.51
CA GLN A 152 -29.87 13.56 32.17
C GLN A 152 -30.42 14.84 32.84
N GLN A 153 -30.11 15.07 34.12
CA GLN A 153 -30.50 16.30 34.83
C GLN A 153 -29.93 17.56 34.16
N VAL A 154 -28.69 17.50 33.67
CA VAL A 154 -28.05 18.62 32.98
C VAL A 154 -28.66 18.85 31.61
N LEU A 155 -28.93 17.80 30.85
CA LEU A 155 -29.62 17.90 29.56
C LEU A 155 -31.01 18.52 29.72
N ASP A 156 -31.74 18.16 30.78
CA ASP A 156 -33.06 18.76 31.06
C ASP A 156 -32.95 20.21 31.55
N CYS A 157 -31.88 20.57 32.27
CA CYS A 157 -31.57 21.97 32.58
C CYS A 157 -31.28 22.79 31.31
N LEU A 158 -30.43 22.26 30.41
CA LEU A 158 -30.04 22.90 29.16
C LEU A 158 -31.22 23.08 28.19
N LYS A 159 -32.17 22.13 28.14
CA LYS A 159 -33.41 22.26 27.35
C LYS A 159 -34.26 23.47 27.78
N ASN A 160 -34.23 23.82 29.05
CA ASN A 160 -35.03 24.91 29.62
C ASN A 160 -34.27 26.25 29.67
N ALA A 161 -32.95 26.23 29.48
CA ALA A 161 -32.10 27.42 29.48
C ALA A 161 -32.32 28.25 28.20
N LYS A 162 -32.64 29.54 28.36
CA LYS A 162 -32.91 30.48 27.27
C LYS A 162 -31.72 31.38 26.95
N THR A 163 -30.73 31.44 27.83
CA THR A 163 -29.54 32.30 27.70
C THR A 163 -28.25 31.52 27.91
N ASP A 164 -27.15 32.03 27.35
CA ASP A 164 -25.80 31.44 27.56
C ASP A 164 -25.40 31.41 29.04
N GLU A 165 -25.88 32.37 29.82
CA GLU A 165 -25.59 32.44 31.25
C GLU A 165 -26.35 31.39 32.06
N GLU A 166 -27.57 31.02 31.65
CA GLU A 166 -28.30 29.88 32.21
C GLU A 166 -27.66 28.55 31.78
N ARG A 167 -27.17 28.46 30.53
CA ARG A 167 -26.44 27.28 30.03
C ARG A 167 -25.15 27.05 30.81
N LYS A 168 -24.37 28.11 31.07
CA LYS A 168 -23.17 28.05 31.92
C LYS A 168 -23.50 27.60 33.35
N LYS A 169 -24.65 28.00 33.90
CA LYS A 169 -25.10 27.52 35.22
C LYS A 169 -25.44 26.02 35.21
N CYS A 170 -26.07 25.51 34.15
CA CYS A 170 -26.39 24.08 34.02
C CYS A 170 -25.12 23.21 33.92
N LEU A 171 -24.08 23.72 33.26
CA LEU A 171 -22.80 23.02 33.08
C LEU A 171 -21.83 23.21 34.26
N LYS A 172 -22.18 24.11 35.19
CA LYS A 172 -21.34 24.42 36.35
C LYS A 172 -21.27 23.20 37.27
N ASP A 173 -20.10 22.96 37.83
CA ASP A 173 -19.87 21.93 38.86
C ASP A 173 -20.06 20.48 38.37
N LEU A 174 -19.81 20.24 37.07
CA LEU A 174 -19.76 18.91 36.46
C LEU A 174 -18.33 18.39 36.28
N PRO A 175 -18.16 17.05 36.21
CA PRO A 175 -16.91 16.44 35.76
C PRO A 175 -16.55 16.93 34.35
N LYS A 176 -15.27 17.22 34.09
CA LYS A 176 -14.84 17.79 32.80
C LYS A 176 -15.11 16.87 31.61
N ASP A 177 -14.92 15.57 31.80
CA ASP A 177 -15.23 14.53 30.83
C ASP A 177 -16.74 14.49 30.52
N LEU A 178 -17.57 14.52 31.57
CA LEU A 178 -19.03 14.55 31.43
C LEU A 178 -19.50 15.84 30.75
N GLN A 179 -18.87 16.98 31.05
CA GLN A 179 -19.16 18.26 30.40
C GLN A 179 -18.84 18.21 28.90
N SER A 180 -17.71 17.64 28.49
CA SER A 180 -17.39 17.45 27.07
C SER A 180 -18.37 16.52 26.37
N ASP A 181 -18.80 15.43 27.02
CA ASP A 181 -19.76 14.49 26.45
C ASP A 181 -21.13 15.13 26.23
N ILE A 182 -21.61 15.92 27.20
CA ILE A 182 -22.88 16.66 27.12
C ILE A 182 -22.83 17.69 26.00
N LEU A 183 -21.76 18.48 25.91
CA LEU A 183 -21.57 19.48 24.85
C LEU A 183 -21.50 18.84 23.47
N ALA A 184 -20.84 17.68 23.35
CA ALA A 184 -20.78 16.92 22.11
C ALA A 184 -22.16 16.39 21.70
N LYS A 185 -22.95 15.86 22.63
CA LYS A 185 -24.35 15.44 22.38
C LYS A 185 -25.26 16.61 21.99
N GLU A 186 -25.08 17.78 22.59
CA GLU A 186 -25.83 18.99 22.21
C GLU A 186 -25.46 19.48 20.80
N SER A 187 -24.17 19.45 20.46
CA SER A 187 -23.65 19.76 19.13
C SER A 187 -24.17 18.78 18.07
N VAL A 188 -24.21 17.47 18.37
CA VAL A 188 -24.85 16.45 17.50
C VAL A 188 -26.34 16.73 17.33
N LYS A 189 -27.04 17.10 18.40
CA LYS A 189 -28.47 17.45 18.32
C LYS A 189 -28.70 18.67 17.43
N ALA A 190 -27.94 19.75 17.63
CA ALA A 190 -28.02 20.96 16.80
C ALA A 190 -27.72 20.66 15.32
N TYR A 191 -26.75 19.79 15.05
CA TYR A 191 -26.46 19.30 13.71
C TYR A 191 -27.64 18.53 13.11
N LYS A 192 -28.25 17.58 13.84
CA LYS A 192 -29.42 16.82 13.37
C LYS A 192 -30.62 17.74 13.10
N ASP A 193 -30.87 18.71 13.97
CA ASP A 193 -31.93 19.71 13.80
C ASP A 193 -31.66 20.56 12.54
N CYS A 194 -30.42 21.01 12.32
CA CYS A 194 -30.01 21.73 11.11
C CYS A 194 -30.18 20.88 9.83
N VAL A 195 -29.69 19.63 9.84
CA VAL A 195 -29.77 18.72 8.69
C VAL A 195 -31.21 18.38 8.34
N SER A 196 -32.10 18.28 9.32
CA SER A 196 -33.53 18.04 9.09
C SER A 196 -34.22 19.18 8.34
N GLN A 197 -33.67 20.40 8.41
CA GLN A 197 -34.18 21.60 7.76
C GLN A 197 -33.46 21.92 6.43
N ALA A 198 -32.29 21.32 6.19
CA ALA A 198 -31.49 21.53 5.00
C ALA A 198 -32.13 20.90 3.75
N LYS A 199 -32.18 21.67 2.65
CA LYS A 199 -32.80 21.29 1.37
C LYS A 199 -31.80 20.75 0.35
N ASN A 200 -30.52 21.09 0.49
CA ASN A 200 -29.47 20.68 -0.45
C ASN A 200 -28.18 20.23 0.28
N GLU A 201 -27.27 19.60 -0.48
CA GLU A 201 -26.00 19.07 0.06
C GLU A 201 -25.03 20.17 0.52
N ALA A 202 -25.15 21.40 -0.01
CA ALA A 202 -24.33 22.53 0.41
C ALA A 202 -24.74 23.04 1.80
N GLU A 203 -26.04 23.13 2.07
CA GLU A 203 -26.62 23.47 3.38
C GLU A 203 -26.27 22.40 4.43
N LYS A 204 -26.30 21.11 4.04
CA LYS A 204 -25.85 20.02 4.94
C LYS A 204 -24.37 20.12 5.30
N LYS A 205 -23.51 20.47 4.34
CA LYS A 205 -22.08 20.76 4.62
C LYS A 205 -21.89 21.98 5.51
N GLU A 206 -22.80 22.94 5.46
CA GLU A 206 -22.78 24.08 6.37
C GLU A 206 -23.18 23.66 7.80
N CYS A 207 -24.16 22.77 7.95
CA CYS A 207 -24.50 22.16 9.24
C CYS A 207 -23.31 21.39 9.85
N GLU A 208 -22.43 20.76 9.06
CA GLU A 208 -21.22 20.07 9.57
C GLU A 208 -20.26 21.02 10.32
N LYS A 209 -20.36 22.35 10.14
CA LYS A 209 -19.59 23.35 10.90
C LYS A 209 -20.08 23.50 12.36
N LEU A 210 -21.30 23.05 12.66
CA LEU A 210 -21.85 23.04 14.02
C LEU A 210 -21.25 21.93 14.90
N LEU A 211 -20.58 20.95 14.28
CA LEU A 211 -19.99 19.80 14.96
C LEU A 211 -18.58 20.08 15.46
N THR A 212 -18.36 19.91 16.76
CA THR A 212 -17.02 19.81 17.36
C THR A 212 -16.33 18.50 16.96
N PRO A 213 -15.00 18.38 17.07
CA PRO A 213 -14.30 17.11 16.81
C PRO A 213 -14.86 15.92 17.63
N GLU A 214 -15.21 16.16 18.89
CA GLU A 214 -15.84 15.19 19.79
C GLU A 214 -17.24 14.80 19.31
N ALA A 215 -18.04 15.77 18.86
CA ALA A 215 -19.38 15.54 18.30
C ALA A 215 -19.33 14.73 17.00
N LYS A 216 -18.33 14.98 16.14
CA LYS A 216 -18.12 14.19 14.92
C LYS A 216 -17.84 12.71 15.23
N LYS A 217 -17.00 12.44 16.24
CA LYS A 217 -16.72 11.08 16.68
C LYS A 217 -17.97 10.39 17.22
N LEU A 218 -18.75 11.07 18.07
CA LEU A 218 -20.02 10.51 18.58
C LEU A 218 -21.01 10.21 17.46
N LEU A 219 -21.13 11.12 16.48
CA LEU A 219 -22.01 10.94 15.33
C LEU A 219 -21.55 9.78 14.42
N GLU A 220 -20.23 9.61 14.25
CA GLU A 220 -19.65 8.49 13.51
C GLU A 220 -19.90 7.15 14.21
N GLU A 221 -19.76 7.09 15.53
CA GLU A 221 -20.06 5.88 16.31
C GLU A 221 -21.55 5.54 16.28
N GLU A 222 -22.45 6.53 16.40
CA GLU A 222 -23.90 6.32 16.24
C GLU A 222 -24.24 5.82 14.83
N ALA A 223 -23.59 6.35 13.80
CA ALA A 223 -23.74 5.88 12.43
C ALA A 223 -23.26 4.43 12.26
N LYS A 224 -22.13 4.05 12.87
CA LYS A 224 -21.63 2.66 12.86
C LYS A 224 -22.58 1.69 13.57
N GLU A 225 -23.13 2.08 14.72
CA GLU A 225 -24.14 1.27 15.42
C GLU A 225 -25.41 1.09 14.58
N SER A 226 -25.88 2.16 13.93
CA SER A 226 -27.01 2.13 13.01
C SER A 226 -26.74 1.24 11.78
N VAL A 227 -25.54 1.31 11.19
CA VAL A 227 -25.12 0.40 10.10
C VAL A 227 -25.07 -1.05 10.59
N LYS A 228 -24.53 -1.32 11.79
CA LYS A 228 -24.49 -2.67 12.36
C LYS A 228 -25.89 -3.24 12.56
N ALA A 229 -26.80 -2.46 13.16
CA ALA A 229 -28.20 -2.87 13.35
C ALA A 229 -28.89 -3.15 12.00
N TYR A 230 -28.61 -2.34 10.98
CA TYR A 230 -29.08 -2.57 9.62
C TYR A 230 -28.53 -3.87 9.03
N LEU A 231 -27.22 -4.13 9.12
CA LEU A 231 -26.60 -5.36 8.60
C LEU A 231 -27.14 -6.61 9.33
N ASP A 232 -27.31 -6.54 10.65
CA ASP A 232 -27.91 -7.60 11.45
C ASP A 232 -29.35 -7.89 11.00
N CYS A 233 -30.15 -6.84 10.77
CA CYS A 233 -31.51 -6.95 10.23
C CYS A 233 -31.53 -7.55 8.81
N VAL A 234 -30.69 -7.05 7.90
CA VAL A 234 -30.60 -7.51 6.50
C VAL A 234 -30.14 -8.96 6.41
N SER A 235 -29.27 -9.41 7.32
CA SER A 235 -28.82 -10.80 7.37
C SER A 235 -29.96 -11.79 7.70
N GLN A 236 -30.99 -11.32 8.39
CA GLN A 236 -32.16 -12.10 8.80
C GLN A 236 -33.34 -11.96 7.80
N ALA A 237 -33.34 -10.89 7.00
CA ALA A 237 -34.36 -10.62 6.00
C ALA A 237 -34.31 -11.60 4.82
N LYS A 238 -35.46 -12.19 4.48
CA LYS A 238 -35.61 -13.18 3.38
C LYS A 238 -36.18 -12.56 2.11
N THR A 239 -36.86 -11.42 2.23
CA THR A 239 -37.54 -10.72 1.12
C THR A 239 -37.03 -9.30 0.94
N GLU A 240 -37.22 -8.75 -0.26
CA GLU A 240 -36.86 -7.35 -0.55
C GLU A 240 -37.72 -6.35 0.25
N ALA A 241 -38.93 -6.74 0.63
CA ALA A 241 -39.80 -5.94 1.48
C ALA A 241 -39.25 -5.82 2.91
N GLU A 242 -38.78 -6.93 3.50
CA GLU A 242 -38.13 -6.92 4.82
C GLU A 242 -36.82 -6.13 4.81
N LYS A 243 -36.02 -6.20 3.73
CA LYS A 243 -34.81 -5.40 3.58
C LYS A 243 -35.10 -3.89 3.52
N LYS A 244 -36.16 -3.49 2.82
CA LYS A 244 -36.64 -2.10 2.82
C LYS A 244 -37.13 -1.64 4.19
N GLU A 245 -37.63 -2.56 5.01
CA GLU A 245 -37.99 -2.26 6.39
C GLU A 245 -36.74 -2.05 7.26
N CYS A 246 -35.69 -2.84 7.05
CA CYS A 246 -34.37 -2.62 7.67
C CYS A 246 -33.77 -1.25 7.31
N GLU A 247 -33.98 -0.72 6.10
CA GLU A 247 -33.49 0.62 5.70
C GLU A 247 -34.06 1.76 6.59
N LYS A 248 -35.15 1.52 7.34
CA LYS A 248 -35.69 2.47 8.33
C LYS A 248 -34.81 2.58 9.58
N LEU A 249 -33.93 1.61 9.84
CA LEU A 249 -32.97 1.62 10.95
C LEU A 249 -31.78 2.55 10.68
N LEU A 250 -31.56 2.94 9.42
CA LEU A 250 -30.44 3.76 9.01
C LEU A 250 -30.73 5.26 9.17
N THR A 251 -29.90 5.94 9.95
CA THR A 251 -29.84 7.41 9.97
C THR A 251 -29.27 7.95 8.64
N PRO A 252 -29.50 9.22 8.28
CA PRO A 252 -28.90 9.84 7.09
C PRO A 252 -27.37 9.69 7.05
N GLU A 253 -26.71 9.84 8.19
CA GLU A 253 -25.28 9.67 8.37
C GLU A 253 -24.86 8.21 8.18
N ALA A 254 -25.62 7.25 8.72
CA ALA A 254 -25.38 5.82 8.51
C ALA A 254 -25.51 5.43 7.04
N LYS A 255 -26.50 6.00 6.31
CA LYS A 255 -26.64 5.80 4.86
C LYS A 255 -25.44 6.34 4.08
N LYS A 256 -24.95 7.52 4.43
CA LYS A 256 -23.76 8.14 3.82
C LYS A 256 -22.52 7.28 4.07
N LEU A 257 -22.34 6.78 5.30
CA LEU A 257 -21.22 5.91 5.67
C LEU A 257 -21.29 4.57 4.91
N LEU A 258 -22.45 3.93 4.89
CA LEU A 258 -22.70 2.67 4.17
C LEU A 258 -22.50 2.81 2.65
N GLU A 259 -22.89 3.95 2.08
CA GLU A 259 -22.67 4.25 0.67
C GLU A 259 -21.18 4.42 0.32
N GLU A 260 -20.41 5.15 1.15
CA GLU A 260 -18.97 5.29 0.94
C GLU A 260 -18.23 3.95 1.11
N GLU A 261 -18.61 3.15 2.12
CA GLU A 261 -18.08 1.79 2.30
C GLU A 261 -18.39 0.88 1.11
N ALA A 262 -19.62 0.97 0.56
CA ALA A 262 -20.00 0.24 -0.64
C ALA A 262 -19.18 0.69 -1.87
N LYS A 263 -18.92 1.99 -2.04
CA LYS A 263 -18.06 2.51 -3.13
C LYS A 263 -16.62 2.04 -3.00
N GLU A 264 -16.05 2.03 -1.79
CA GLU A 264 -14.71 1.48 -1.53
C GLU A 264 -14.66 -0.02 -1.81
N SER A 265 -15.66 -0.78 -1.40
CA SER A 265 -15.77 -2.22 -1.67
C SER A 265 -15.88 -2.51 -3.17
N VAL A 266 -16.69 -1.75 -3.93
CA VAL A 266 -16.76 -1.86 -5.40
C VAL A 266 -15.42 -1.52 -6.05
N LYS A 267 -14.71 -0.49 -5.56
CA LYS A 267 -13.37 -0.14 -6.06
C LYS A 267 -12.38 -1.27 -5.80
N ALA A 268 -12.36 -1.83 -4.59
CA ALA A 268 -11.50 -2.96 -4.23
C ALA A 268 -11.79 -4.20 -5.09
N TYR A 269 -13.07 -4.47 -5.37
CA TYR A 269 -13.49 -5.53 -6.29
C TYR A 269 -12.93 -5.30 -7.71
N LEU A 270 -13.09 -4.11 -8.29
CA LEU A 270 -12.58 -3.80 -9.63
C LEU A 270 -11.05 -3.90 -9.69
N ASP A 271 -10.34 -3.42 -8.66
CA ASP A 271 -8.89 -3.54 -8.55
C ASP A 271 -8.45 -5.01 -8.47
N CYS A 272 -9.14 -5.85 -7.69
CA CYS A 272 -8.90 -7.29 -7.60
C CYS A 272 -9.13 -8.00 -8.95
N VAL A 273 -10.27 -7.73 -9.60
CA VAL A 273 -10.62 -8.30 -10.92
C VAL A 273 -9.58 -7.92 -11.98
N SER A 274 -9.01 -6.71 -11.92
CA SER A 274 -7.96 -6.26 -12.84
C SER A 274 -6.64 -7.04 -12.73
N GLN A 275 -6.41 -7.70 -11.58
CA GLN A 275 -5.22 -8.49 -11.29
C GLN A 275 -5.46 -9.99 -11.51
N ALA A 276 -6.71 -10.44 -11.45
CA ALA A 276 -7.09 -11.84 -11.64
C ALA A 276 -6.67 -12.36 -13.03
N LYS A 277 -6.00 -13.51 -13.02
CA LYS A 277 -5.53 -14.22 -14.23
C LYS A 277 -6.55 -15.25 -14.69
N THR A 278 -7.35 -15.78 -13.77
CA THR A 278 -8.34 -16.85 -14.00
C THR A 278 -9.75 -16.44 -13.58
N GLU A 279 -10.74 -17.12 -14.14
CA GLU A 279 -12.15 -16.92 -13.75
C GLU A 279 -12.41 -17.32 -12.29
N ALA A 280 -11.64 -18.27 -11.76
CA ALA A 280 -11.71 -18.68 -10.36
C ALA A 280 -11.27 -17.55 -9.40
N GLU A 281 -10.18 -16.84 -9.74
CA GLU A 281 -9.72 -15.68 -8.98
C GLU A 281 -10.72 -14.51 -9.08
N LYS A 282 -11.34 -14.29 -10.25
CA LYS A 282 -12.41 -13.28 -10.39
C LYS A 282 -13.61 -13.57 -9.49
N LYS A 283 -14.02 -14.84 -9.38
CA LYS A 283 -15.07 -15.28 -8.44
C LYS A 283 -14.65 -15.11 -6.98
N GLU A 284 -13.36 -15.26 -6.68
CA GLU A 284 -12.84 -14.99 -5.34
C GLU A 284 -12.89 -13.50 -4.99
N CYS A 285 -12.64 -12.61 -5.97
CA CYS A 285 -12.83 -11.17 -5.79
C CYS A 285 -14.28 -10.80 -5.41
N GLU A 286 -15.30 -11.55 -5.85
CA GLU A 286 -16.69 -11.28 -5.46
C GLU A 286 -16.92 -11.45 -3.94
N LYS A 287 -16.07 -12.19 -3.23
CA LYS A 287 -16.14 -12.31 -1.76
C LYS A 287 -15.81 -10.99 -1.05
N LEU A 288 -15.16 -10.04 -1.74
CA LEU A 288 -14.86 -8.69 -1.22
C LEU A 288 -16.08 -7.77 -1.21
N LEU A 289 -17.15 -8.12 -1.91
CA LEU A 289 -18.35 -7.29 -2.04
C LEU A 289 -19.33 -7.53 -0.91
N THR A 290 -19.64 -6.46 -0.17
CA THR A 290 -20.80 -6.40 0.74
C THR A 290 -22.12 -6.47 -0.06
N PRO A 291 -23.26 -6.83 0.57
CA PRO A 291 -24.56 -6.83 -0.10
C PRO A 291 -24.89 -5.48 -0.79
N GLU A 292 -24.56 -4.38 -0.13
CA GLU A 292 -24.73 -3.02 -0.62
C GLU A 292 -23.79 -2.70 -1.79
N ALA A 293 -22.53 -3.14 -1.71
CA ALA A 293 -21.58 -3.02 -2.82
C ALA A 293 -22.05 -3.79 -4.05
N ARG A 294 -22.69 -4.96 -3.88
CA ARG A 294 -23.32 -5.71 -4.99
C ARG A 294 -24.47 -4.93 -5.62
N LYS A 295 -25.33 -4.29 -4.83
CA LYS A 295 -26.41 -3.43 -5.32
C LYS A 295 -25.86 -2.26 -6.14
N LYS A 296 -24.82 -1.57 -5.64
CA LYS A 296 -24.13 -0.48 -6.36
C LYS A 296 -23.45 -0.97 -7.65
N LEU A 297 -22.85 -2.16 -7.62
CA LEU A 297 -22.25 -2.77 -8.81
C LEU A 297 -23.33 -3.10 -9.87
N GLU A 298 -24.51 -3.57 -9.45
CA GLU A 298 -25.65 -3.79 -10.35
C GLU A 298 -26.22 -2.48 -10.92
N GLU A 299 -26.30 -1.41 -10.12
CA GLU A 299 -26.64 -0.07 -10.61
C GLU A 299 -25.63 0.43 -11.66
N ALA A 300 -24.33 0.25 -11.40
CA ALA A 300 -23.28 0.57 -12.37
C ALA A 300 -23.41 -0.26 -13.66
N LYS A 301 -23.72 -1.56 -13.57
CA LYS A 301 -24.00 -2.42 -14.75
C LYS A 301 -25.20 -1.92 -15.54
N LYS A 302 -26.29 -1.51 -14.86
CA LYS A 302 -27.47 -0.93 -15.51
C LYS A 302 -27.15 0.39 -16.22
N SER A 303 -26.35 1.25 -15.58
CA SER A 303 -25.86 2.51 -16.17
C SER A 303 -24.99 2.26 -17.40
N VAL A 304 -24.06 1.29 -17.35
CA VAL A 304 -23.27 0.85 -18.52
C VAL A 304 -24.18 0.36 -19.64
N LYS A 305 -25.17 -0.48 -19.32
CA LYS A 305 -26.12 -0.99 -20.31
C LYS A 305 -26.92 0.14 -20.97
N ALA A 306 -27.46 1.06 -20.19
CA ALA A 306 -28.19 2.23 -20.70
C ALA A 306 -27.31 3.10 -21.60
N TYR A 307 -26.04 3.30 -21.23
CA TYR A 307 -25.06 3.99 -22.05
C TYR A 307 -24.82 3.27 -23.39
N LEU A 308 -24.57 1.95 -23.38
CA LEU A 308 -24.34 1.17 -24.59
C LEU A 308 -25.57 1.16 -25.52
N ASP A 309 -26.77 1.02 -24.94
CA ASP A 309 -28.04 1.09 -25.67
C ASP A 309 -28.21 2.46 -26.33
N CYS A 310 -27.89 3.55 -25.62
CA CYS A 310 -27.89 4.92 -26.15
C CYS A 310 -26.86 5.12 -27.28
N VAL A 311 -25.60 4.69 -27.07
CA VAL A 311 -24.52 4.82 -28.06
C VAL A 311 -24.80 4.02 -29.32
N SER A 312 -25.47 2.86 -29.20
CA SER A 312 -25.87 2.05 -30.35
C SER A 312 -26.90 2.74 -31.25
N GLN A 313 -27.68 3.67 -30.70
CA GLN A 313 -28.72 4.43 -31.41
C GLN A 313 -28.23 5.80 -31.89
N ALA A 314 -27.17 6.33 -31.28
CA ALA A 314 -26.56 7.60 -31.64
C ALA A 314 -25.94 7.57 -33.05
N LYS A 315 -26.28 8.55 -33.88
CA LYS A 315 -25.79 8.71 -35.26
C LYS A 315 -24.67 9.74 -35.36
N THR A 316 -24.59 10.65 -34.41
CA THR A 316 -23.60 11.74 -34.36
C THR A 316 -22.71 11.65 -33.12
N GLU A 317 -21.55 12.32 -33.18
CA GLU A 317 -20.62 12.37 -32.05
C GLU A 317 -21.18 13.16 -30.87
N ASP A 318 -22.03 14.16 -31.12
CA ASP A 318 -22.64 14.97 -30.07
C ASP A 318 -23.75 14.22 -29.32
N GLU A 319 -24.53 13.38 -30.03
CA GLU A 319 -25.46 12.43 -29.40
C GLU A 319 -24.71 11.41 -28.50
N LYS A 320 -23.54 10.93 -28.94
CA LYS A 320 -22.71 10.04 -28.12
C LYS A 320 -22.20 10.72 -26.85
N LYS A 321 -21.77 11.98 -26.94
CA LYS A 321 -21.40 12.78 -25.75
C LYS A 321 -22.57 12.97 -24.79
N GLU A 322 -23.79 13.09 -25.30
CA GLU A 322 -24.97 13.18 -24.47
C GLU A 322 -25.26 11.85 -23.74
N CYS A 323 -25.04 10.71 -24.40
CA CYS A 323 -25.09 9.39 -23.75
C CYS A 323 -24.09 9.28 -22.59
N GLU A 324 -22.93 9.95 -22.64
CA GLU A 324 -21.95 9.90 -21.53
C GLU A 324 -22.51 10.42 -20.20
N LYS A 325 -23.56 11.26 -20.21
CA LYS A 325 -24.26 11.73 -19.00
C LYS A 325 -24.96 10.58 -18.25
N LEU A 326 -25.23 9.46 -18.92
CA LEU A 326 -25.83 8.26 -18.33
C LEU A 326 -24.82 7.45 -17.50
N LEU A 327 -23.52 7.67 -17.68
CA LEU A 327 -22.48 6.94 -16.98
C LEU A 327 -22.18 7.57 -15.61
N THR A 328 -22.43 6.82 -14.54
CA THR A 328 -21.89 7.15 -13.22
C THR A 328 -20.36 6.95 -13.19
N PRO A 329 -19.65 7.53 -12.20
CA PRO A 329 -18.22 7.28 -12.03
C PRO A 329 -17.87 5.79 -11.90
N GLU A 330 -18.70 5.02 -11.19
CA GLU A 330 -18.57 3.57 -11.03
C GLU A 330 -18.81 2.84 -12.36
N ALA A 331 -19.82 3.27 -13.14
CA ALA A 331 -20.12 2.72 -14.45
C ALA A 331 -18.97 2.98 -15.45
N ARG A 332 -18.37 4.18 -15.44
CA ARG A 332 -17.17 4.48 -16.25
C ARG A 332 -16.00 3.55 -15.92
N LYS A 333 -15.74 3.29 -14.64
CA LYS A 333 -14.68 2.35 -14.22
C LYS A 333 -15.00 0.90 -14.63
N LEU A 334 -16.25 0.49 -14.50
CA LEU A 334 -16.69 -0.84 -14.95
C LEU A 334 -16.52 -1.00 -16.47
N LEU A 335 -16.91 0.01 -17.25
CA LEU A 335 -16.75 0.03 -18.71
C LEU A 335 -15.26 0.02 -19.12
N GLU A 336 -14.40 0.77 -18.42
CA GLU A 336 -12.95 0.73 -18.59
C GLU A 336 -12.39 -0.69 -18.39
N GLN A 337 -12.82 -1.36 -17.32
CA GLN A 337 -12.38 -2.72 -17.00
C GLN A 337 -12.88 -3.74 -18.03
N GLN A 338 -14.14 -3.63 -18.48
CA GLN A 338 -14.69 -4.48 -19.54
C GLN A 338 -13.93 -4.33 -20.86
N ALA A 339 -13.53 -3.11 -21.21
CA ALA A 339 -12.72 -2.85 -22.41
C ALA A 339 -11.32 -3.48 -22.30
N LEU A 340 -10.66 -3.35 -21.14
CA LEU A 340 -9.36 -3.99 -20.89
C LEU A 340 -9.45 -5.52 -20.93
N ASP A 341 -10.52 -6.11 -20.38
CA ASP A 341 -10.77 -7.56 -20.45
C ASP A 341 -11.06 -8.03 -21.90
N CYS A 342 -11.80 -7.24 -22.68
CA CYS A 342 -12.03 -7.49 -24.11
C CYS A 342 -10.71 -7.49 -24.89
N LEU A 343 -9.88 -6.45 -24.70
CA LEU A 343 -8.58 -6.30 -25.37
C LEU A 343 -7.61 -7.43 -25.01
N LYS A 344 -7.63 -7.91 -23.76
CA LYS A 344 -6.82 -9.05 -23.31
C LYS A 344 -7.09 -10.34 -24.11
N ASN A 345 -8.32 -10.50 -24.61
CA ASN A 345 -8.74 -11.69 -25.36
C ASN A 345 -8.75 -11.49 -26.88
N ALA A 346 -8.61 -10.25 -27.36
CA ALA A 346 -8.58 -9.93 -28.78
C ALA A 346 -7.28 -10.44 -29.43
N LYS A 347 -7.42 -11.13 -30.56
CA LYS A 347 -6.30 -11.71 -31.32
C LYS A 347 -5.97 -10.90 -32.57
N THR A 348 -6.91 -10.07 -33.04
CA THR A 348 -6.80 -9.28 -34.26
C THR A 348 -7.05 -7.80 -34.00
N ASP A 349 -6.52 -6.95 -34.88
CA ASP A 349 -6.75 -5.50 -34.79
C ASP A 349 -8.22 -5.12 -34.96
N GLU A 350 -9.01 -5.92 -35.69
CA GLU A 350 -10.45 -5.70 -35.82
C GLU A 350 -11.23 -6.04 -34.55
N GLU A 351 -10.86 -7.11 -33.85
CA GLU A 351 -11.42 -7.40 -32.52
C GLU A 351 -11.06 -6.30 -31.52
N ARG A 352 -9.83 -5.77 -31.58
CA ARG A 352 -9.41 -4.63 -30.74
C ARG A 352 -10.20 -3.36 -31.02
N LYS A 353 -10.41 -3.02 -32.29
CA LYS A 353 -11.27 -1.88 -32.67
C LYS A 353 -12.70 -2.06 -32.16
N LYS A 354 -13.24 -3.28 -32.22
CA LYS A 354 -14.56 -3.60 -31.68
C LYS A 354 -14.64 -3.38 -30.17
N CYS A 355 -13.60 -3.72 -29.41
CA CYS A 355 -13.53 -3.46 -27.96
C CYS A 355 -13.54 -1.97 -27.61
N LEU A 356 -13.09 -1.09 -28.52
CA LEU A 356 -12.95 0.35 -28.28
C LEU A 356 -14.08 1.20 -28.86
N LYS A 357 -14.81 0.69 -29.85
CA LYS A 357 -15.77 1.43 -30.68
C LYS A 357 -16.82 2.22 -29.89
N ASP A 358 -17.34 1.63 -28.81
CA ASP A 358 -18.46 2.17 -28.05
C ASP A 358 -18.02 2.92 -26.78
N LEU A 359 -16.71 3.09 -26.56
CA LEU A 359 -16.20 3.82 -25.39
C LEU A 359 -16.18 5.34 -25.63
N PRO A 360 -16.31 6.16 -24.56
CA PRO A 360 -16.01 7.59 -24.61
C PRO A 360 -14.59 7.85 -25.11
N LYS A 361 -14.35 8.93 -25.88
CA LYS A 361 -13.03 9.21 -26.48
C LYS A 361 -11.91 9.37 -25.46
N ASP A 362 -12.20 9.97 -24.31
CA ASP A 362 -11.25 10.10 -23.21
C ASP A 362 -10.93 8.72 -22.59
N LEU A 363 -11.95 7.87 -22.45
CA LEU A 363 -11.81 6.51 -21.93
C LEU A 363 -11.04 5.60 -22.89
N GLN A 364 -11.26 5.72 -24.21
CA GLN A 364 -10.49 4.99 -25.23
C GLN A 364 -8.99 5.29 -25.13
N LYS A 365 -8.61 6.58 -25.05
CA LYS A 365 -7.21 6.99 -24.88
C LYS A 365 -6.60 6.41 -23.61
N LYS A 366 -7.37 6.44 -22.51
CA LYS A 366 -6.93 5.91 -21.21
C LYS A 366 -6.74 4.40 -21.25
N VAL A 367 -7.67 3.65 -21.83
CA VAL A 367 -7.59 2.18 -21.97
C VAL A 367 -6.39 1.77 -22.83
N LEU A 368 -6.19 2.44 -23.98
CA LEU A 368 -5.04 2.20 -24.87
C LEU A 368 -3.71 2.50 -24.17
N ALA A 369 -3.64 3.57 -23.38
CA ALA A 369 -2.44 3.91 -22.63
C ALA A 369 -2.14 2.86 -21.54
N LYS A 370 -3.16 2.37 -20.82
CA LYS A 370 -3.00 1.28 -19.83
C LYS A 370 -2.59 -0.04 -20.46
N GLU A 371 -3.14 -0.39 -21.62
CA GLU A 371 -2.74 -1.58 -22.38
C GLU A 371 -1.27 -1.49 -22.83
N SER A 372 -0.86 -0.32 -23.32
CA SER A 372 0.52 -0.05 -23.73
C SER A 372 1.51 -0.10 -22.54
N VAL A 373 1.16 0.44 -21.37
CA VAL A 373 1.95 0.29 -20.13
C VAL A 373 2.06 -1.17 -19.71
N LYS A 374 0.97 -1.95 -19.81
CA LYS A 374 0.99 -3.38 -19.51
C LYS A 374 1.92 -4.15 -20.46
N ALA A 375 1.83 -3.90 -21.77
CA ALA A 375 2.73 -4.51 -22.75
C ALA A 375 4.21 -4.15 -22.49
N TYR A 376 4.48 -2.91 -22.07
CA TYR A 376 5.81 -2.49 -21.62
C TYR A 376 6.28 -3.28 -20.40
N LEU A 377 5.45 -3.41 -19.36
CA LEU A 377 5.77 -4.19 -18.16
C LEU A 377 6.04 -5.67 -18.49
N ASP A 378 5.20 -6.28 -19.31
CA ASP A 378 5.36 -7.67 -19.75
C ASP A 378 6.68 -7.84 -20.51
N CYS A 379 7.04 -6.90 -21.40
CA CYS A 379 8.33 -6.88 -22.11
C CYS A 379 9.52 -6.71 -21.15
N VAL A 380 9.43 -5.77 -20.19
CA VAL A 380 10.50 -5.51 -19.21
C VAL A 380 10.74 -6.74 -18.32
N SER A 381 9.68 -7.44 -17.91
CA SER A 381 9.81 -8.67 -17.11
C SER A 381 10.59 -9.78 -17.82
N GLN A 382 10.59 -9.78 -19.15
CA GLN A 382 11.30 -10.73 -20.00
C GLN A 382 12.69 -10.25 -20.42
N ALA A 383 12.95 -8.94 -20.28
CA ALA A 383 14.21 -8.32 -20.65
C ALA A 383 15.36 -8.85 -19.77
N LYS A 384 16.45 -9.26 -20.40
CA LYS A 384 17.66 -9.78 -19.76
C LYS A 384 18.70 -8.69 -19.51
N ASN A 385 18.56 -7.53 -20.14
CA ASN A 385 19.51 -6.43 -20.06
C ASN A 385 18.83 -5.07 -20.24
N GLU A 386 19.57 -4.02 -19.90
CA GLU A 386 19.10 -2.63 -19.99
C GLU A 386 18.76 -2.19 -21.42
N ALA A 387 19.38 -2.79 -22.44
CA ALA A 387 19.11 -2.46 -23.83
C ALA A 387 17.75 -3.00 -24.31
N GLU A 388 17.37 -4.21 -23.87
CA GLU A 388 16.04 -4.79 -24.11
C GLU A 388 14.96 -3.98 -23.41
N LYS A 389 15.20 -3.46 -22.20
CA LYS A 389 14.27 -2.55 -21.52
C LYS A 389 14.06 -1.25 -22.30
N LYS A 390 15.14 -0.65 -22.80
CA LYS A 390 15.06 0.53 -23.69
C LYS A 390 14.34 0.22 -24.99
N GLU A 391 14.41 -1.02 -25.46
CA GLU A 391 13.64 -1.46 -26.62
C GLU A 391 12.15 -1.63 -26.28
N CYS A 392 11.81 -2.11 -25.08
CA CYS A 392 10.45 -2.13 -24.56
C CYS A 392 9.83 -0.73 -24.48
N GLU A 393 10.61 0.32 -24.20
CA GLU A 393 10.11 1.71 -24.22
C GLU A 393 9.56 2.14 -25.60
N LYS A 394 9.96 1.47 -26.69
CA LYS A 394 9.40 1.71 -28.03
C LYS A 394 7.94 1.24 -28.16
N LEU A 395 7.48 0.36 -27.26
CA LEU A 395 6.08 -0.11 -27.20
C LEU A 395 5.14 0.94 -26.58
N LEU A 396 5.69 1.97 -25.93
CA LEU A 396 4.92 2.98 -25.23
C LEU A 396 4.44 4.08 -26.18
N THR A 397 3.12 4.29 -26.21
CA THR A 397 2.52 5.51 -26.77
C THR A 397 2.89 6.74 -25.92
N PRO A 398 2.83 7.97 -26.45
CA PRO A 398 3.09 9.18 -25.67
C PRO A 398 2.22 9.29 -24.41
N GLU A 399 0.95 8.93 -24.52
CA GLU A 399 0.01 8.85 -23.38
C GLU A 399 0.42 7.78 -22.37
N ALA A 400 0.88 6.61 -22.82
CA ALA A 400 1.39 5.55 -21.94
C ALA A 400 2.70 5.96 -21.24
N ARG A 401 3.59 6.70 -21.91
CA ARG A 401 4.79 7.29 -21.29
C ARG A 401 4.41 8.24 -20.17
N LYS A 402 3.41 9.09 -20.39
CA LYS A 402 2.90 10.00 -19.36
C LYS A 402 2.33 9.23 -18.16
N LEU A 403 1.49 8.21 -18.40
CA LEU A 403 0.98 7.36 -17.32
C LEU A 403 2.10 6.62 -16.58
N LEU A 404 3.14 6.18 -17.29
CA LEU A 404 4.30 5.52 -16.69
C LEU A 404 5.09 6.49 -15.80
N GLU A 405 5.28 7.74 -16.22
CA GLU A 405 5.92 8.77 -15.41
C GLU A 405 5.07 9.15 -14.19
N GLU A 406 3.75 9.30 -14.34
CA GLU A 406 2.82 9.50 -13.20
C GLU A 406 2.92 8.34 -12.19
N ALA A 407 3.05 7.10 -12.68
CA ALA A 407 3.25 5.94 -11.84
C ALA A 407 4.63 5.93 -11.14
N LYS A 408 5.71 6.37 -11.82
CA LYS A 408 7.04 6.55 -11.20
C LYS A 408 7.04 7.65 -10.13
N GLU A 409 6.32 8.75 -10.36
CA GLU A 409 6.13 9.81 -9.36
C GLU A 409 5.34 9.31 -8.15
N SER A 410 4.28 8.53 -8.38
CA SER A 410 3.52 7.85 -7.33
C SER A 410 4.38 6.89 -6.50
N ILE A 411 5.26 6.09 -7.16
CA ILE A 411 6.25 5.25 -6.46
C ILE A 411 7.21 6.10 -5.62
N LYS A 412 7.68 7.23 -6.16
CA LYS A 412 8.58 8.13 -5.43
C LYS A 412 7.90 8.68 -4.17
N ALA A 413 6.67 9.17 -4.29
CA ALA A 413 5.88 9.66 -3.16
C ALA A 413 5.64 8.55 -2.11
N TYR A 414 5.37 7.33 -2.56
CA TYR A 414 5.24 6.16 -1.70
C TYR A 414 6.56 5.83 -0.97
N LYS A 415 7.70 5.77 -1.68
CA LYS A 415 9.02 5.51 -1.07
C LYS A 415 9.37 6.61 -0.04
N ASP A 416 9.07 7.87 -0.34
CA ASP A 416 9.26 9.00 0.57
C ASP A 416 8.38 8.87 1.83
N CYS A 417 7.11 8.47 1.66
CA CYS A 417 6.19 8.21 2.77
C CYS A 417 6.65 7.05 3.65
N VAL A 418 6.99 5.90 3.05
CA VAL A 418 7.43 4.69 3.76
C VAL A 418 8.73 4.94 4.51
N SER A 419 9.64 5.77 3.99
CA SER A 419 10.89 6.13 4.68
C SER A 419 10.65 6.88 6.00
N LYS A 420 9.49 7.53 6.15
CA LYS A 420 9.09 8.29 7.35
C LYS A 420 8.16 7.51 8.27
N ALA A 421 7.55 6.43 7.78
CA ALA A 421 6.60 5.62 8.53
C ALA A 421 7.28 4.83 9.65
N ARG A 422 6.73 4.91 10.87
CA ARG A 422 7.26 4.27 12.09
C ARG A 422 6.62 2.92 12.39
N ASN A 423 5.46 2.62 11.79
CA ASN A 423 4.73 1.39 12.04
C ASN A 423 4.04 0.87 10.76
N GLU A 424 3.53 -0.36 10.83
CA GLU A 424 2.88 -1.04 9.69
C GLU A 424 1.55 -0.37 9.28
N LYS A 425 0.87 0.32 10.20
CA LYS A 425 -0.37 1.04 9.92
C LYS A 425 -0.11 2.27 9.05
N GLU A 426 0.93 3.04 9.36
CA GLU A 426 1.40 4.18 8.57
C GLU A 426 1.91 3.73 7.20
N LYS A 427 2.61 2.58 7.11
CA LYS A 427 3.01 2.01 5.81
C LYS A 427 1.81 1.62 4.94
N LYS A 428 0.77 1.02 5.53
CA LYS A 428 -0.50 0.73 4.83
C LYS A 428 -1.22 2.00 4.37
N GLU A 429 -1.11 3.10 5.12
CA GLU A 429 -1.61 4.40 4.65
C GLU A 429 -0.79 4.92 3.46
N CYS A 430 0.53 4.74 3.44
CA CYS A 430 1.36 5.08 2.29
C CYS A 430 0.96 4.31 1.02
N GLU A 431 0.50 3.05 1.13
CA GLU A 431 0.03 2.28 -0.04
C GLU A 431 -1.18 2.92 -0.75
N LYS A 432 -1.93 3.81 -0.08
CA LYS A 432 -3.01 4.60 -0.70
C LYS A 432 -2.50 5.63 -1.71
N LEU A 433 -1.22 6.00 -1.64
CA LEU A 433 -0.55 6.89 -2.60
C LEU A 433 -0.23 6.19 -3.94
N LEU A 434 -0.20 4.85 -3.95
CA LEU A 434 0.13 4.07 -5.13
C LEU A 434 -1.08 3.89 -6.04
N THR A 435 -0.95 4.28 -7.31
CA THR A 435 -1.87 3.88 -8.37
C THR A 435 -1.75 2.38 -8.67
N PRO A 436 -2.76 1.72 -9.26
CA PRO A 436 -2.65 0.32 -9.68
C PRO A 436 -1.45 0.05 -10.61
N GLU A 437 -1.15 0.99 -11.50
CA GLU A 437 0.00 0.94 -12.40
C GLU A 437 1.32 1.07 -11.63
N ALA A 438 1.39 1.98 -10.65
CA ALA A 438 2.53 2.15 -9.75
C ALA A 438 2.80 0.89 -8.91
N LYS A 439 1.75 0.24 -8.40
CA LYS A 439 1.88 -1.04 -7.67
C LYS A 439 2.51 -2.12 -8.54
N LYS A 440 2.05 -2.29 -9.78
CA LYS A 440 2.59 -3.29 -10.72
C LYS A 440 4.05 -2.99 -11.08
N LEU A 441 4.40 -1.74 -11.32
CA LEU A 441 5.77 -1.32 -11.58
C LEU A 441 6.70 -1.57 -10.38
N LEU A 442 6.23 -1.28 -9.17
CA LEU A 442 6.96 -1.50 -7.94
C LEU A 442 7.19 -2.99 -7.67
N GLU A 443 6.19 -3.83 -7.97
CA GLU A 443 6.31 -5.29 -7.89
C GLU A 443 7.38 -5.83 -8.85
N GLU A 444 7.40 -5.36 -10.11
CA GLU A 444 8.43 -5.75 -11.08
C GLU A 444 9.84 -5.27 -10.68
N GLU A 445 9.97 -4.03 -10.18
CA GLU A 445 11.24 -3.51 -9.63
C GLU A 445 11.75 -4.39 -8.48
N ALA A 446 10.84 -4.84 -7.60
CA ALA A 446 11.15 -5.71 -6.49
C ALA A 446 11.54 -7.12 -6.96
N LYS A 447 10.87 -7.71 -7.97
CA LYS A 447 11.24 -9.00 -8.58
C LYS A 447 12.64 -8.97 -9.19
N GLU A 448 13.01 -7.88 -9.85
CA GLU A 448 14.36 -7.72 -10.41
C GLU A 448 15.42 -7.63 -9.31
N SER A 449 15.15 -6.88 -8.26
CA SER A 449 16.03 -6.76 -7.10
C SER A 449 16.22 -8.12 -6.41
N VAL A 450 15.15 -8.92 -6.25
CA VAL A 450 15.23 -10.31 -5.75
C VAL A 450 16.06 -11.18 -6.68
N LYS A 451 15.89 -11.07 -8.01
CA LYS A 451 16.68 -11.83 -8.98
C LYS A 451 18.17 -11.48 -8.89
N ALA A 452 18.51 -10.20 -8.81
CA ALA A 452 19.89 -9.73 -8.64
C ALA A 452 20.51 -10.24 -7.33
N TYR A 453 19.74 -10.25 -6.24
CA TYR A 453 20.15 -10.84 -4.97
C TYR A 453 20.45 -12.34 -5.11
N LEU A 454 19.56 -13.13 -5.72
CA LEU A 454 19.78 -14.57 -5.92
C LEU A 454 21.00 -14.87 -6.80
N ASP A 455 21.19 -14.09 -7.87
CA ASP A 455 22.35 -14.22 -8.75
C ASP A 455 23.66 -13.90 -8.00
N CYS A 456 23.66 -12.87 -7.14
CA CYS A 456 24.79 -12.51 -6.28
C CYS A 456 25.08 -13.61 -5.25
N VAL A 457 24.06 -14.09 -4.53
CA VAL A 457 24.19 -15.16 -3.52
C VAL A 457 24.72 -16.45 -4.15
N SER A 458 24.35 -16.75 -5.39
CA SER A 458 24.84 -17.93 -6.11
C SER A 458 26.35 -17.91 -6.39
N GLN A 459 26.93 -16.71 -6.47
CA GLN A 459 28.35 -16.48 -6.73
C GLN A 459 29.17 -16.31 -5.44
N ALA A 460 28.52 -15.90 -4.35
CA ALA A 460 29.12 -15.74 -3.04
C ALA A 460 29.71 -17.07 -2.51
N LYS A 461 30.92 -17.01 -1.99
CA LYS A 461 31.65 -18.13 -1.39
C LYS A 461 31.61 -18.08 0.14
N THR A 462 31.41 -16.90 0.72
CA THR A 462 31.40 -16.66 2.17
C THR A 462 30.08 -16.06 2.63
N GLU A 463 29.79 -16.21 3.91
CA GLU A 463 28.60 -15.60 4.52
C GLU A 463 28.67 -14.06 4.51
N ALA A 464 29.89 -13.50 4.55
CA ALA A 464 30.11 -12.06 4.44
C ALA A 464 29.72 -11.52 3.05
N GLU A 465 30.09 -12.21 1.97
CA GLU A 465 29.67 -11.86 0.60
C GLU A 465 28.16 -12.00 0.41
N LYS A 466 27.52 -13.01 1.03
CA LYS A 466 26.05 -13.16 1.00
C LYS A 466 25.34 -12.01 1.71
N LYS A 467 25.87 -11.53 2.84
CA LYS A 467 25.37 -10.33 3.52
C LYS A 467 25.56 -9.08 2.68
N GLU A 468 26.63 -9.00 1.89
CA GLU A 468 26.82 -7.89 0.98
C GLU A 468 25.80 -7.89 -0.17
N CYS A 469 25.37 -9.07 -0.64
CA CYS A 469 24.28 -9.19 -1.60
C CYS A 469 22.95 -8.61 -1.08
N GLU A 470 22.69 -8.61 0.23
CA GLU A 470 21.47 -8.02 0.80
C GLU A 470 21.37 -6.50 0.59
N LYS A 471 22.50 -5.83 0.31
CA LYS A 471 22.51 -4.41 -0.07
C LYS A 471 21.88 -4.15 -1.44
N LEU A 472 21.71 -5.19 -2.27
CA LEU A 472 21.02 -5.12 -3.56
C LEU A 472 19.50 -5.09 -3.43
N LEU A 473 18.96 -5.41 -2.24
CA LEU A 473 17.53 -5.51 -2.00
C LEU A 473 16.92 -4.16 -1.61
N THR A 474 15.90 -3.73 -2.37
CA THR A 474 14.98 -2.66 -1.95
C THR A 474 14.11 -3.10 -0.78
N PRO A 475 13.50 -2.19 0.00
CA PRO A 475 12.56 -2.56 1.08
C PRO A 475 11.43 -3.49 0.61
N GLU A 476 10.86 -3.20 -0.57
CA GLU A 476 9.83 -4.02 -1.20
C GLU A 476 10.37 -5.38 -1.66
N ALA A 477 11.59 -5.44 -2.19
CA ALA A 477 12.24 -6.70 -2.54
C ALA A 477 12.52 -7.57 -1.30
N LYS A 478 12.85 -6.97 -0.16
CA LYS A 478 12.97 -7.68 1.12
C LYS A 478 11.63 -8.28 1.54
N LYS A 479 10.53 -7.53 1.41
CA LYS A 479 9.18 -8.03 1.70
C LYS A 479 8.82 -9.22 0.80
N LEU A 480 8.99 -9.10 -0.52
CA LEU A 480 8.78 -10.21 -1.46
C LEU A 480 9.67 -11.42 -1.16
N LEU A 481 10.92 -11.19 -0.75
CA LEU A 481 11.84 -12.25 -0.38
C LEU A 481 11.38 -12.99 0.90
N GLU A 482 10.86 -12.27 1.90
CA GLU A 482 10.28 -12.87 3.10
C GLU A 482 9.00 -13.66 2.79
N GLU A 483 8.08 -13.11 1.99
CA GLU A 483 6.88 -13.82 1.52
C GLU A 483 7.25 -15.12 0.78
N ALA A 484 8.30 -15.07 -0.05
CA ALA A 484 8.81 -16.25 -0.73
C ALA A 484 9.44 -17.27 0.22
N LYS A 485 10.09 -16.84 1.31
CA LYS A 485 10.60 -17.73 2.37
C LYS A 485 9.45 -18.38 3.15
N GLU A 486 8.39 -17.65 3.45
CA GLU A 486 7.19 -18.17 4.10
C GLU A 486 6.47 -19.19 3.21
N SER A 487 6.26 -18.87 1.93
CA SER A 487 5.72 -19.80 0.93
C SER A 487 6.54 -21.09 0.84
N LEU A 488 7.87 -20.97 0.88
CA LEU A 488 8.78 -22.12 0.87
C LEU A 488 8.70 -22.94 2.16
N LYS A 489 8.52 -22.30 3.32
CA LYS A 489 8.29 -22.97 4.60
C LYS A 489 6.97 -23.75 4.57
N ALA A 490 5.88 -23.12 4.14
CA ALA A 490 4.57 -23.75 4.00
C ALA A 490 4.62 -24.95 3.03
N TYR A 491 5.35 -24.82 1.92
CA TYR A 491 5.61 -25.93 1.00
C TYR A 491 6.35 -27.09 1.68
N LYS A 492 7.47 -26.82 2.37
CA LYS A 492 8.24 -27.87 3.07
C LYS A 492 7.40 -28.57 4.14
N ASP A 493 6.62 -27.82 4.90
CA ASP A 493 5.71 -28.37 5.91
C ASP A 493 4.63 -29.26 5.27
N CYS A 494 4.04 -28.82 4.16
CA CYS A 494 3.08 -29.61 3.38
C CYS A 494 3.71 -30.91 2.84
N VAL A 495 4.88 -30.82 2.19
CA VAL A 495 5.59 -31.98 1.62
C VAL A 495 6.00 -32.97 2.70
N SER A 496 6.36 -32.51 3.90
CA SER A 496 6.72 -33.37 5.03
C SER A 496 5.54 -34.24 5.52
N ARG A 497 4.30 -33.79 5.29
CA ARG A 497 3.06 -34.47 5.67
C ARG A 497 2.46 -35.29 4.53
N ALA A 498 2.84 -35.01 3.29
CA ALA A 498 2.34 -35.67 2.10
C ALA A 498 2.78 -37.15 2.05
N ARG A 499 1.81 -38.06 1.91
CA ARG A 499 2.00 -39.52 1.88
C ARG A 499 2.18 -40.06 0.47
N ASN A 500 1.79 -39.30 -0.55
CA ASN A 500 1.86 -39.72 -1.95
C ASN A 500 2.22 -38.57 -2.91
N GLU A 501 2.51 -38.92 -4.16
CA GLU A 501 2.90 -37.97 -5.21
C GLU A 501 1.78 -37.01 -5.66
N LYS A 502 0.51 -37.36 -5.44
CA LYS A 502 -0.62 -36.46 -5.75
C LYS A 502 -0.69 -35.33 -4.71
N GLU A 503 -0.56 -35.66 -3.42
CA GLU A 503 -0.51 -34.69 -2.33
C GLU A 503 0.71 -33.76 -2.46
N LYS A 504 1.89 -34.29 -2.84
CA LYS A 504 3.07 -33.46 -3.12
C LYS A 504 2.83 -32.47 -4.27
N LYS A 505 2.15 -32.90 -5.35
CA LYS A 505 1.76 -32.00 -6.44
C LYS A 505 0.78 -30.91 -6.00
N GLU A 506 -0.09 -31.19 -5.03
CA GLU A 506 -0.94 -30.15 -4.45
C GLU A 506 -0.15 -29.16 -3.61
N CYS A 507 0.87 -29.62 -2.86
CA CYS A 507 1.79 -28.74 -2.17
C CYS A 507 2.51 -27.77 -3.12
N GLU A 508 2.81 -28.17 -4.37
CA GLU A 508 3.46 -27.28 -5.36
C GLU A 508 2.66 -26.01 -5.67
N LYS A 509 1.33 -26.00 -5.41
CA LYS A 509 0.47 -24.82 -5.56
C LYS A 509 0.78 -23.74 -4.51
N LEU A 510 1.41 -24.12 -3.39
CA LEU A 510 1.84 -23.20 -2.34
C LEU A 510 3.09 -22.40 -2.71
N LEU A 511 3.85 -22.85 -3.72
CA LEU A 511 5.09 -22.21 -4.15
C LEU A 511 4.83 -21.07 -5.13
N THR A 512 5.16 -19.85 -4.71
CA THR A 512 5.27 -18.70 -5.63
C THR A 512 6.43 -18.90 -6.62
N PRO A 513 6.44 -18.23 -7.79
CA PRO A 513 7.57 -18.27 -8.71
C PRO A 513 8.92 -17.94 -8.06
N GLU A 514 8.93 -16.97 -7.14
CA GLU A 514 10.08 -16.53 -6.36
C GLU A 514 10.51 -17.61 -5.37
N ALA A 515 9.56 -18.26 -4.68
CA ALA A 515 9.83 -19.39 -3.79
C ALA A 515 10.41 -20.59 -4.56
N LYS A 516 9.95 -20.87 -5.78
CA LYS A 516 10.53 -21.91 -6.64
C LYS A 516 11.99 -21.63 -6.98
N LYS A 517 12.34 -20.37 -7.30
CA LYS A 517 13.74 -19.96 -7.55
C LYS A 517 14.60 -20.08 -6.31
N LEU A 518 14.09 -19.68 -5.14
CA LEU A 518 14.78 -19.88 -3.85
C LEU A 518 15.01 -21.35 -3.55
N LEU A 519 14.01 -22.20 -3.80
CA LEU A 519 14.10 -23.64 -3.58
C LEU A 519 15.11 -24.29 -4.54
N GLU A 520 15.14 -23.88 -5.81
CA GLU A 520 16.15 -24.28 -6.80
C GLU A 520 17.57 -23.95 -6.28
N GLN A 521 17.76 -22.72 -5.77
CA GLN A 521 19.05 -22.26 -5.26
C GLN A 521 19.47 -23.01 -3.99
N GLN A 522 18.57 -23.23 -3.03
CA GLN A 522 18.83 -24.01 -1.81
C GLN A 522 19.25 -25.45 -2.14
N ALA A 523 18.61 -26.06 -3.13
CA ALA A 523 18.97 -27.41 -3.57
C ALA A 523 20.36 -27.45 -4.22
N LEU A 524 20.68 -26.49 -5.08
CA LEU A 524 22.02 -26.38 -5.68
C LEU A 524 23.12 -26.14 -4.63
N ASP A 525 22.86 -25.31 -3.62
CA ASP A 525 23.79 -25.07 -2.50
C ASP A 525 23.96 -26.33 -1.62
N CYS A 526 22.89 -27.08 -1.36
CA CYS A 526 22.95 -28.36 -0.66
C CYS A 526 23.80 -29.37 -1.44
N LEU A 527 23.55 -29.51 -2.73
CA LEU A 527 24.28 -30.42 -3.63
C LEU A 527 25.77 -30.08 -3.72
N LYS A 528 26.11 -28.79 -3.74
CA LYS A 528 27.52 -28.33 -3.72
C LYS A 528 28.30 -28.83 -2.49
N ASN A 529 27.62 -29.05 -1.37
CA ASN A 529 28.23 -29.52 -0.11
C ASN A 529 28.02 -31.02 0.15
N ALA A 530 27.24 -31.71 -0.69
CA ALA A 530 26.93 -33.12 -0.56
C ALA A 530 28.18 -33.97 -0.89
N LYS A 531 28.56 -34.87 0.03
CA LYS A 531 29.74 -35.73 -0.13
C LYS A 531 29.40 -37.12 -0.65
N THR A 532 28.17 -37.58 -0.41
CA THR A 532 27.71 -38.91 -0.79
C THR A 532 26.47 -38.87 -1.68
N GLU A 533 26.20 -39.96 -2.41
CA GLU A 533 24.97 -40.11 -3.18
C GLU A 533 23.71 -40.09 -2.29
N ALA A 534 23.84 -40.49 -1.02
CA ALA A 534 22.77 -40.37 -0.04
C ALA A 534 22.48 -38.90 0.31
N ASP A 535 23.52 -38.08 0.49
CA ASP A 535 23.38 -36.63 0.73
C ASP A 535 22.75 -35.93 -0.48
N LYS A 536 23.15 -36.30 -1.71
CA LYS A 536 22.57 -35.74 -2.93
C LYS A 536 21.08 -36.08 -3.05
N LYS A 537 20.71 -37.34 -2.81
CA LYS A 537 19.30 -37.76 -2.77
C LYS A 537 18.50 -37.00 -1.72
N ARG A 538 19.09 -36.70 -0.56
CA ARG A 538 18.47 -35.89 0.48
C ARG A 538 18.23 -34.45 0.02
N CYS A 539 19.20 -33.83 -0.66
CA CYS A 539 19.08 -32.46 -1.18
C CYS A 539 17.93 -32.29 -2.19
N VAL A 540 17.57 -33.36 -2.91
CA VAL A 540 16.54 -33.30 -3.96
C VAL A 540 15.21 -33.98 -3.61
N LYS A 541 15.10 -34.61 -2.44
CA LYS A 541 13.95 -35.43 -2.03
C LYS A 541 12.64 -34.65 -1.98
N ASP A 542 12.70 -33.39 -1.58
CA ASP A 542 11.55 -32.53 -1.34
C ASP A 542 11.29 -31.55 -2.49
N LEU A 543 11.96 -31.71 -3.63
CA LEU A 543 11.77 -30.87 -4.81
C LEU A 543 10.58 -31.35 -5.67
N PRO A 544 9.87 -30.42 -6.32
CA PRO A 544 9.00 -30.75 -7.46
C PRO A 544 9.76 -31.56 -8.51
N LYS A 545 9.12 -32.54 -9.16
CA LYS A 545 9.79 -33.45 -10.12
C LYS A 545 10.48 -32.72 -11.27
N ASP A 546 9.86 -31.69 -11.81
CA ASP A 546 10.44 -30.89 -12.89
C ASP A 546 11.64 -30.08 -12.39
N LEU A 547 11.56 -29.55 -11.16
CA LEU A 547 12.63 -28.79 -10.53
C LEU A 547 13.82 -29.70 -10.16
N GLN A 548 13.55 -30.92 -9.69
CA GLN A 548 14.54 -31.95 -9.41
C GLN A 548 15.36 -32.29 -10.65
N LYS A 549 14.71 -32.58 -11.79
CA LYS A 549 15.38 -32.85 -13.08
C LYS A 549 16.28 -31.67 -13.49
N LYS A 550 15.76 -30.44 -13.37
CA LYS A 550 16.48 -29.21 -13.71
C LYS A 550 17.71 -29.00 -12.82
N VAL A 551 17.57 -29.17 -11.50
CA VAL A 551 18.66 -29.00 -10.52
C VAL A 551 19.75 -30.04 -10.74
N LEU A 552 19.39 -31.31 -10.89
CA LEU A 552 20.34 -32.40 -11.15
C LEU A 552 21.08 -32.21 -12.48
N ALA A 553 20.39 -31.73 -13.52
CA ALA A 553 21.04 -31.45 -14.79
C ALA A 553 22.04 -30.27 -14.68
N LYS A 554 21.69 -29.21 -13.95
CA LYS A 554 22.61 -28.07 -13.68
C LYS A 554 23.84 -28.49 -12.86
N GLU A 555 23.66 -29.34 -11.86
CA GLU A 555 24.76 -29.90 -11.07
C GLU A 555 25.67 -30.79 -11.94
N SER A 556 25.08 -31.66 -12.75
CA SER A 556 25.82 -32.54 -13.68
C SER A 556 26.63 -31.75 -14.72
N VAL A 557 26.06 -30.68 -15.29
CA VAL A 557 26.81 -29.74 -16.17
C VAL A 557 27.96 -29.06 -15.42
N LYS A 558 27.78 -28.71 -14.14
CA LYS A 558 28.84 -28.13 -13.32
C LYS A 558 29.97 -29.13 -13.04
N ALA A 559 29.63 -30.37 -12.65
CA ALA A 559 30.61 -31.44 -12.44
C ALA A 559 31.42 -31.73 -13.72
N TYR A 560 30.74 -31.75 -14.88
CA TYR A 560 31.40 -31.84 -16.18
C TYR A 560 32.39 -30.69 -16.40
N LYS A 561 31.96 -29.43 -16.17
CA LYS A 561 32.81 -28.25 -16.30
C LYS A 561 34.04 -28.30 -15.38
N ASP A 562 33.87 -28.75 -14.15
CA ASP A 562 34.97 -28.91 -13.18
C ASP A 562 35.95 -30.01 -13.63
N CYS A 563 35.44 -31.14 -14.13
CA CYS A 563 36.27 -32.20 -14.72
C CYS A 563 37.05 -31.70 -15.95
N VAL A 564 36.38 -31.04 -16.90
CA VAL A 564 36.98 -30.47 -18.12
C VAL A 564 37.98 -29.35 -17.82
N SER A 565 37.88 -28.70 -16.66
CA SER A 565 38.88 -27.72 -16.21
C SER A 565 40.20 -28.37 -15.77
N ARG A 566 40.16 -29.62 -15.32
CA ARG A 566 41.32 -30.41 -14.85
C ARG A 566 41.90 -31.32 -15.92
N ALA A 567 41.10 -31.68 -16.91
CA ALA A 567 41.51 -32.52 -18.04
C ALA A 567 42.65 -31.86 -18.84
N ARG A 568 43.73 -32.61 -19.04
CA ARG A 568 44.95 -32.20 -19.77
C ARG A 568 44.91 -32.55 -21.24
N ASN A 569 44.06 -33.49 -21.65
CA ASN A 569 43.95 -33.97 -23.02
C ASN A 569 42.49 -34.26 -23.42
N GLU A 570 42.28 -34.49 -24.72
CA GLU A 570 40.93 -34.70 -25.27
C GLU A 570 40.32 -36.05 -24.92
N LYS A 571 41.14 -37.04 -24.52
CA LYS A 571 40.66 -38.33 -24.01
C LYS A 571 40.02 -38.14 -22.62
N GLU A 572 40.68 -37.40 -21.73
CA GLU A 572 40.17 -37.05 -20.41
C GLU A 572 38.89 -36.20 -20.49
N LYS A 573 38.80 -35.28 -21.47
CA LYS A 573 37.56 -34.51 -21.69
C LYS A 573 36.39 -35.39 -22.15
N LYS A 574 36.63 -36.36 -23.04
CA LYS A 574 35.61 -37.34 -23.43
C LYS A 574 35.18 -38.22 -22.27
N GLU A 575 36.09 -38.51 -21.34
CA GLU A 575 35.75 -39.23 -20.12
C GLU A 575 34.88 -38.39 -19.18
N CYS A 576 35.09 -37.07 -19.10
CA CYS A 576 34.21 -36.16 -18.38
C CYS A 576 32.77 -36.17 -18.93
N GLU A 577 32.54 -36.40 -20.23
CA GLU A 577 31.18 -36.47 -20.81
C GLU A 577 30.35 -37.64 -20.25
N LYS A 578 31.00 -38.66 -19.66
CA LYS A 578 30.32 -39.75 -18.96
C LYS A 578 29.66 -39.30 -17.65
N LEU A 579 30.06 -38.14 -17.11
CA LEU A 579 29.46 -37.53 -15.91
C LEU A 579 28.12 -36.83 -16.21
N LEU A 580 27.76 -36.66 -17.49
CA LEU A 580 26.55 -35.96 -17.91
C LEU A 580 25.34 -36.90 -17.95
N THR A 581 24.27 -36.51 -17.27
CA THR A 581 22.94 -37.12 -17.49
C THR A 581 22.40 -36.78 -18.89
N PRO A 582 21.45 -37.54 -19.46
CA PRO A 582 20.84 -37.21 -20.75
C PRO A 582 20.30 -35.78 -20.82
N GLU A 583 19.62 -35.32 -19.77
CA GLU A 583 19.13 -33.94 -19.65
C GLU A 583 20.27 -32.91 -19.56
N ALA A 584 21.36 -33.23 -18.86
CA ALA A 584 22.55 -32.38 -18.79
C ALA A 584 23.29 -32.28 -20.13
N LYS A 585 23.31 -33.36 -20.92
CA LYS A 585 23.85 -33.35 -22.29
C LYS A 585 23.03 -32.41 -23.17
N LYS A 586 21.71 -32.50 -23.12
CA LYS A 586 20.82 -31.60 -23.86
C LYS A 586 21.06 -30.13 -23.50
N LEU A 587 21.10 -29.81 -22.20
CA LEU A 587 21.41 -28.44 -21.73
C LEU A 587 22.80 -27.96 -22.13
N LEU A 588 23.79 -28.86 -22.14
CA LEU A 588 25.14 -28.53 -22.57
C LEU A 588 25.22 -28.26 -24.08
N GLU A 589 24.51 -29.05 -24.90
CA GLU A 589 24.44 -28.83 -26.35
C GLU A 589 23.72 -27.51 -26.69
N GLU A 590 22.59 -27.22 -26.03
CA GLU A 590 21.90 -25.91 -26.16
C GLU A 590 22.84 -24.74 -25.80
N ALA A 591 23.67 -24.90 -24.76
CA ALA A 591 24.66 -23.91 -24.38
C ALA A 591 25.81 -23.78 -25.39
N LYS A 592 26.26 -24.89 -26.00
CA LYS A 592 27.28 -24.89 -27.06
C LYS A 592 26.76 -24.25 -28.36
N GLU A 593 25.53 -24.53 -28.75
CA GLU A 593 24.88 -23.89 -29.91
C GLU A 593 24.72 -22.39 -29.70
N SER A 594 24.26 -21.97 -28.52
CA SER A 594 24.17 -20.56 -28.13
C SER A 594 25.55 -19.86 -28.16
N LEU A 595 26.61 -20.52 -27.68
CA LEU A 595 27.98 -20.03 -27.76
C LEU A 595 28.48 -19.93 -29.21
N LYS A 596 28.13 -20.91 -30.06
CA LYS A 596 28.49 -20.92 -31.48
C LYS A 596 27.82 -19.75 -32.20
N ALA A 597 26.52 -19.56 -32.01
CA ALA A 597 25.77 -18.42 -32.56
C ALA A 597 26.37 -17.07 -32.12
N TYR A 598 26.79 -16.97 -30.86
CA TYR A 598 27.51 -15.79 -30.36
C TYR A 598 28.85 -15.55 -31.10
N LYS A 599 29.69 -16.57 -31.24
CA LYS A 599 30.98 -16.47 -31.95
C LYS A 599 30.81 -16.15 -33.43
N ASP A 600 29.82 -16.76 -34.09
CA ASP A 600 29.48 -16.49 -35.50
C ASP A 600 29.03 -15.04 -35.66
N CYS A 601 28.15 -14.54 -34.78
CA CYS A 601 27.73 -13.14 -34.76
C CYS A 601 28.91 -12.18 -34.53
N LEU A 602 29.79 -12.48 -33.57
CA LEU A 602 30.97 -11.65 -33.30
C LEU A 602 31.93 -11.55 -34.48
N SER A 603 32.08 -12.63 -35.25
CA SER A 603 32.95 -12.65 -36.43
C SER A 603 32.45 -11.68 -37.52
N GLN A 604 31.15 -11.39 -37.53
CA GLN A 604 30.51 -10.48 -38.49
C GLN A 604 30.37 -9.05 -37.95
N ALA A 605 30.47 -8.85 -36.63
CA ALA A 605 30.28 -7.57 -35.98
C ALA A 605 31.43 -6.59 -36.26
N ARG A 606 31.09 -5.46 -36.89
CA ARG A 606 32.02 -4.41 -37.34
C ARG A 606 32.25 -3.32 -36.30
N ASN A 607 31.38 -3.22 -35.29
CA ASN A 607 31.45 -2.21 -34.25
C ASN A 607 31.08 -2.77 -32.87
N GLU A 608 31.36 -2.01 -31.80
CA GLU A 608 31.09 -2.44 -30.43
C GLU A 608 29.58 -2.54 -30.10
N GLU A 609 28.71 -1.90 -30.88
CA GLU A 609 27.25 -1.98 -30.71
C GLU A 609 26.71 -3.32 -31.23
N GLU A 610 27.13 -3.74 -32.42
CA GLU A 610 26.86 -5.06 -32.99
C GLU A 610 27.45 -6.18 -32.12
N ARG A 611 28.65 -6.00 -31.58
CA ARG A 611 29.25 -6.97 -30.64
C ARG A 611 28.42 -7.14 -29.37
N ARG A 612 27.87 -6.04 -28.84
CA ARG A 612 26.93 -6.08 -27.71
C ARG A 612 25.60 -6.73 -28.07
N ALA A 613 25.12 -6.53 -29.30
CA ALA A 613 23.93 -7.23 -29.79
C ALA A 613 24.16 -8.75 -29.85
N CYS A 614 25.37 -9.22 -30.18
CA CYS A 614 25.72 -10.63 -30.16
C CYS A 614 25.61 -11.25 -28.76
N GLU A 615 25.96 -10.53 -27.69
CA GLU A 615 25.87 -11.03 -26.30
C GLU A 615 24.43 -11.43 -25.90
N LYS A 616 23.41 -10.97 -26.63
CA LYS A 616 21.99 -11.37 -26.46
C LYS A 616 21.73 -12.83 -26.85
N LEU A 617 22.57 -13.42 -27.71
CA LEU A 617 22.46 -14.82 -28.14
C LEU A 617 22.91 -15.81 -27.06
N LEU A 618 23.60 -15.34 -26.02
CA LEU A 618 24.16 -16.19 -24.96
C LEU A 618 23.13 -16.53 -23.87
N THR A 619 22.87 -17.82 -23.67
CA THR A 619 22.18 -18.35 -22.47
C THR A 619 23.06 -18.20 -21.22
N PRO A 620 22.50 -18.22 -20.00
CA PRO A 620 23.30 -18.19 -18.77
C PRO A 620 24.35 -19.30 -18.70
N GLU A 621 24.01 -20.49 -19.16
CA GLU A 621 24.90 -21.65 -19.24
C GLU A 621 26.02 -21.45 -20.28
N ALA A 622 25.71 -20.81 -21.42
CA ALA A 622 26.67 -20.45 -22.47
C ALA A 622 27.64 -19.35 -22.00
N ARG A 623 27.16 -18.35 -21.25
CA ARG A 623 28.02 -17.32 -20.63
C ARG A 623 29.06 -17.94 -19.71
N LYS A 624 28.67 -18.93 -18.90
CA LYS A 624 29.60 -19.68 -18.04
C LYS A 624 30.61 -20.49 -18.84
N LEU A 625 30.24 -21.04 -20.00
CA LEU A 625 31.18 -21.71 -20.91
C LEU A 625 32.18 -20.72 -21.50
N LEU A 626 31.68 -19.58 -21.99
CA LEU A 626 32.51 -18.50 -22.53
C LEU A 626 33.53 -18.01 -21.50
N GLU A 627 33.10 -17.80 -20.25
CA GLU A 627 33.99 -17.36 -19.17
C GLU A 627 35.12 -18.38 -18.90
N GLN A 628 34.84 -19.68 -18.99
CA GLN A 628 35.86 -20.72 -18.85
C GLN A 628 36.83 -20.75 -20.04
N GLU A 629 36.34 -20.63 -21.27
CA GLU A 629 37.19 -20.50 -22.45
C GLU A 629 38.09 -19.26 -22.37
N VAL A 630 37.53 -18.14 -21.92
CA VAL A 630 38.26 -16.89 -21.67
C VAL A 630 39.35 -17.07 -20.62
N LYS A 631 39.06 -17.68 -19.47
CA LYS A 631 40.07 -17.96 -18.43
C LYS A 631 41.18 -18.88 -18.94
N LYS A 632 40.84 -19.89 -19.75
CA LYS A 632 41.83 -20.79 -20.37
C LYS A 632 42.72 -20.04 -21.37
N SER A 633 42.13 -19.21 -22.23
CA SER A 633 42.83 -18.37 -23.19
C SER A 633 43.79 -17.38 -22.50
N VAL A 634 43.35 -16.71 -21.43
CA VAL A 634 44.21 -15.82 -20.64
C VAL A 634 45.33 -16.59 -19.94
N LYS A 635 45.04 -17.76 -19.35
CA LYS A 635 46.08 -18.58 -18.72
C LYS A 635 47.14 -19.03 -19.73
N ALA A 636 46.72 -19.54 -20.89
CA ALA A 636 47.63 -19.95 -21.96
C ALA A 636 48.52 -18.78 -22.44
N TYR A 637 47.94 -17.58 -22.55
CA TYR A 637 48.68 -16.37 -22.85
C TYR A 637 49.73 -16.03 -21.78
N LEU A 638 49.34 -16.01 -20.51
CA LEU A 638 50.26 -15.70 -19.40
C LEU A 638 51.39 -16.74 -19.27
N ASP A 639 51.07 -18.03 -19.42
CA ASP A 639 52.04 -19.12 -19.40
C ASP A 639 53.04 -18.95 -20.56
N CYS A 640 52.57 -18.64 -21.77
CA CYS A 640 53.41 -18.37 -22.94
C CYS A 640 54.31 -17.13 -22.74
N VAL A 641 53.74 -16.00 -22.29
CA VAL A 641 54.49 -14.76 -22.06
C VAL A 641 55.53 -14.91 -20.95
N SER A 642 55.28 -15.74 -19.95
CA SER A 642 56.25 -16.02 -18.88
C SER A 642 57.50 -16.76 -19.38
N GLN A 643 57.38 -17.49 -20.48
CA GLN A 643 58.47 -18.28 -21.09
C GLN A 643 59.14 -17.54 -22.26
N ALA A 644 58.47 -16.54 -22.83
CA ALA A 644 58.97 -15.74 -23.94
C ALA A 644 60.17 -14.86 -23.51
N LYS A 645 61.30 -15.01 -24.20
CA LYS A 645 62.54 -14.26 -23.96
C LYS A 645 62.65 -13.03 -24.86
N THR A 646 61.93 -13.01 -25.97
CA THR A 646 61.95 -11.94 -26.97
C THR A 646 60.57 -11.30 -27.16
N GLU A 647 60.56 -10.07 -27.67
CA GLU A 647 59.32 -9.36 -28.01
C GLU A 647 58.55 -10.05 -29.16
N ALA A 648 59.26 -10.74 -30.06
CA ALA A 648 58.66 -11.51 -31.14
C ALA A 648 57.88 -12.72 -30.61
N GLU A 649 58.45 -13.47 -29.66
CA GLU A 649 57.76 -14.58 -28.99
C GLU A 649 56.53 -14.09 -28.21
N LYS A 650 56.61 -12.93 -27.54
CA LYS A 650 55.47 -12.33 -26.85
C LYS A 650 54.33 -11.96 -27.80
N LYS A 651 54.65 -11.41 -28.97
CA LYS A 651 53.66 -11.13 -30.03
C LYS A 651 53.01 -12.42 -30.56
N GLU A 652 53.75 -13.52 -30.60
CA GLU A 652 53.18 -14.80 -30.98
C GLU A 652 52.21 -15.35 -29.92
N CYS A 653 52.53 -15.16 -28.63
CA CYS A 653 51.62 -15.47 -27.54
C CYS A 653 50.28 -14.70 -27.63
N GLU A 654 50.27 -13.48 -28.18
CA GLU A 654 49.03 -12.69 -28.32
C GLU A 654 47.96 -13.36 -29.20
N LYS A 655 48.35 -14.27 -30.11
CA LYS A 655 47.42 -15.07 -30.92
C LYS A 655 46.58 -16.03 -30.08
N LEU A 656 47.00 -16.33 -28.85
CA LEU A 656 46.27 -17.15 -27.90
C LEU A 656 45.09 -16.41 -27.24
N LEU A 657 45.05 -15.07 -27.33
CA LEU A 657 44.00 -14.24 -26.74
C LEU A 657 42.82 -14.05 -27.70
N THR A 658 41.65 -14.57 -27.32
CA THR A 658 40.39 -14.21 -27.97
C THR A 658 40.01 -12.75 -27.68
N PRO A 659 39.13 -12.11 -28.49
CA PRO A 659 38.63 -10.77 -28.20
C PRO A 659 38.02 -10.63 -26.80
N GLU A 660 37.29 -11.66 -26.35
CA GLU A 660 36.69 -11.74 -25.02
C GLU A 660 37.76 -11.89 -23.93
N ALA A 661 38.82 -12.67 -24.19
CA ALA A 661 39.95 -12.80 -23.29
C ALA A 661 40.72 -11.49 -23.14
N ARG A 662 40.92 -10.73 -24.21
CA ARG A 662 41.49 -9.37 -24.15
C ARG A 662 40.62 -8.45 -23.29
N LYS A 663 39.28 -8.47 -23.46
CA LYS A 663 38.35 -7.69 -22.62
C LYS A 663 38.42 -8.09 -21.14
N PHE A 664 38.51 -9.38 -20.85
CA PHE A 664 38.62 -9.88 -19.48
C PHE A 664 39.96 -9.52 -18.83
N LEU A 665 41.07 -9.69 -19.55
CA LEU A 665 42.41 -9.29 -19.10
C LEU A 665 42.48 -7.79 -18.81
N ALA A 666 41.93 -6.94 -19.69
CA ALA A 666 41.85 -5.50 -19.45
C ALA A 666 41.09 -5.14 -18.16
N LYS A 667 40.01 -5.84 -17.83
CA LYS A 667 39.27 -5.63 -16.57
C LYS A 667 40.08 -6.04 -15.33
N GLN A 668 40.81 -7.15 -15.40
CA GLN A 668 41.67 -7.59 -14.30
C GLN A 668 42.77 -6.56 -14.03
N VAL A 669 43.36 -6.00 -15.09
CA VAL A 669 44.43 -5.01 -14.98
C VAL A 669 43.92 -3.68 -14.43
N LEU A 670 42.74 -3.21 -14.83
CA LEU A 670 42.12 -2.03 -14.24
C LEU A 670 41.91 -2.19 -12.72
N ASN A 671 41.45 -3.36 -12.26
CA ASN A 671 41.28 -3.65 -10.83
C ASN A 671 42.64 -3.72 -10.10
N CYS A 672 43.68 -4.25 -10.76
CA CYS A 672 45.05 -4.25 -10.25
C CYS A 672 45.57 -2.81 -10.07
N LEU A 673 45.39 -1.96 -11.09
CA LEU A 673 45.81 -0.55 -11.08
C LEU A 673 45.07 0.27 -10.02
N GLU A 674 43.77 0.02 -9.80
CA GLU A 674 42.99 0.67 -8.74
C GLU A 674 43.50 0.35 -7.33
N LYS A 675 44.12 -0.82 -7.14
CA LYS A 675 44.66 -1.27 -5.85
C LYS A 675 46.14 -0.96 -5.65
N ALA A 676 46.83 -0.56 -6.72
CA ALA A 676 48.25 -0.28 -6.68
C ALA A 676 48.51 1.03 -5.93
N GLY A 677 49.30 0.97 -4.85
CA GLY A 677 49.65 2.12 -4.01
C GLY A 677 50.88 2.89 -4.48
N ASN A 678 51.65 2.33 -5.42
CA ASN A 678 52.89 2.92 -5.92
C ASN A 678 53.15 2.58 -7.40
N GLU A 679 54.13 3.27 -7.99
CA GLU A 679 54.46 3.13 -9.42
C GLU A 679 55.09 1.76 -9.77
N GLU A 680 55.71 1.07 -8.81
CA GLU A 680 56.25 -0.28 -9.02
C GLU A 680 55.15 -1.34 -9.14
N GLU A 681 54.13 -1.26 -8.28
CA GLU A 681 52.93 -2.09 -8.34
C GLU A 681 52.15 -1.83 -9.64
N ARG A 682 52.05 -0.56 -10.08
CA ARG A 682 51.44 -0.22 -11.38
C ARG A 682 52.22 -0.82 -12.55
N LYS A 683 53.55 -0.73 -12.53
CA LYS A 683 54.42 -1.40 -13.53
C LYS A 683 54.23 -2.91 -13.50
N ALA A 684 54.07 -3.52 -12.32
CA ALA A 684 53.80 -4.94 -12.18
C ALA A 684 52.44 -5.34 -12.79
N CYS A 685 51.39 -4.53 -12.62
CA CYS A 685 50.08 -4.78 -13.22
C CYS A 685 50.10 -4.77 -14.76
N LEU A 686 51.02 -4.01 -15.37
CA LEU A 686 51.15 -3.90 -16.83
C LEU A 686 52.17 -4.89 -17.42
N LYS A 687 53.07 -5.43 -16.58
CA LYS A 687 54.10 -6.40 -16.94
C LYS A 687 53.41 -7.68 -17.43
N ASN A 688 53.57 -7.99 -18.72
CA ASN A 688 52.96 -9.11 -19.46
C ASN A 688 51.64 -8.83 -20.19
N LEU A 689 51.30 -7.57 -20.47
CA LEU A 689 50.19 -7.24 -21.37
C LEU A 689 50.64 -6.97 -22.83
N PRO A 690 49.76 -7.22 -23.82
CA PRO A 690 49.93 -6.72 -25.18
C PRO A 690 50.04 -5.18 -25.17
N LYS A 691 50.93 -4.62 -26.01
CA LYS A 691 51.17 -3.16 -26.04
C LYS A 691 49.91 -2.36 -26.38
N ASP A 692 49.13 -2.82 -27.34
CA ASP A 692 47.84 -2.20 -27.71
C ASP A 692 46.84 -2.23 -26.54
N LEU A 693 46.87 -3.30 -25.74
CA LEU A 693 46.00 -3.46 -24.59
C LEU A 693 46.45 -2.58 -23.41
N GLN A 694 47.76 -2.42 -23.19
CA GLN A 694 48.30 -1.47 -22.22
C GLN A 694 47.86 -0.04 -22.54
N GLU A 695 48.03 0.40 -23.79
CA GLU A 695 47.60 1.72 -24.24
C GLU A 695 46.10 1.93 -24.02
N ASN A 696 45.27 0.93 -24.33
CA ASN A 696 43.82 0.99 -24.13
C ASN A 696 43.43 1.08 -22.64
N VAL A 697 44.08 0.31 -21.78
CA VAL A 697 43.82 0.29 -20.33
C VAL A 697 44.24 1.61 -19.69
N LEU A 698 45.43 2.12 -20.02
CA LEU A 698 45.92 3.42 -19.55
C LEU A 698 45.03 4.57 -20.03
N ALA A 699 44.54 4.51 -21.27
CA ALA A 699 43.58 5.49 -21.79
C ALA A 699 42.25 5.47 -21.01
N LYS A 700 41.75 4.29 -20.63
CA LYS A 700 40.53 4.15 -19.82
C LYS A 700 40.72 4.65 -18.40
N GLU A 701 41.86 4.39 -17.80
CA GLU A 701 42.22 4.89 -16.47
C GLU A 701 42.33 6.43 -16.46
N SER A 702 43.05 7.00 -17.44
CA SER A 702 43.16 8.44 -17.66
C SER A 702 41.79 9.10 -17.89
N LEU A 703 40.90 8.47 -18.67
CA LEU A 703 39.54 8.93 -18.88
C LEU A 703 38.70 8.89 -17.59
N LYS A 704 38.89 7.86 -16.74
CA LYS A 704 38.23 7.75 -15.44
C LYS A 704 38.68 8.87 -14.50
N ALA A 705 40.00 9.07 -14.36
CA ALA A 705 40.57 10.15 -13.56
C ALA A 705 40.07 11.53 -14.02
N TYR A 706 39.95 11.75 -15.33
CA TYR A 706 39.36 12.95 -15.89
C TYR A 706 37.89 13.15 -15.45
N LYS A 707 37.05 12.12 -15.55
CA LYS A 707 35.65 12.18 -15.13
C LYS A 707 35.49 12.42 -13.63
N ASP A 708 36.32 11.76 -12.81
CA ASP A 708 36.32 11.95 -11.36
C ASP A 708 36.74 13.39 -11.01
N CYS A 709 37.79 13.92 -11.64
CA CYS A 709 38.21 15.32 -11.51
C CYS A 709 37.11 16.29 -11.92
N LEU A 710 36.46 16.07 -13.08
CA LEU A 710 35.37 16.91 -13.55
C LEU A 710 34.16 16.93 -12.61
N SER A 711 33.86 15.80 -11.97
CA SER A 711 32.76 15.71 -11.00
C SER A 711 32.99 16.58 -9.76
N GLN A 712 34.26 16.89 -9.45
CA GLN A 712 34.69 17.70 -8.32
C GLN A 712 34.97 19.16 -8.69
N ALA A 713 35.19 19.44 -9.99
CA ALA A 713 35.54 20.77 -10.49
C ALA A 713 34.38 21.76 -10.40
N ARG A 714 34.62 22.89 -9.73
CA ARG A 714 33.66 23.97 -9.42
C ARG A 714 33.70 25.12 -10.41
N ASN A 715 34.78 25.25 -11.18
CA ASN A 715 34.98 26.33 -12.14
C ASN A 715 35.64 25.84 -13.44
N GLU A 716 35.66 26.70 -14.47
CA GLU A 716 36.21 26.34 -15.79
C GLU A 716 37.74 26.17 -15.76
N GLU A 717 38.43 26.77 -14.80
CA GLU A 717 39.88 26.65 -14.64
C GLU A 717 40.28 25.27 -14.09
N GLU A 718 39.57 24.78 -13.07
CA GLU A 718 39.67 23.41 -12.54
C GLU A 718 39.31 22.38 -13.62
N ARG A 719 38.29 22.65 -14.43
CA ARG A 719 37.95 21.78 -15.58
C ARG A 719 39.06 21.73 -16.63
N ARG A 720 39.71 22.86 -16.93
CA ARG A 720 40.90 22.90 -17.80
C ARG A 720 42.10 22.19 -17.19
N ALA A 721 42.25 22.22 -15.86
CA ALA A 721 43.25 21.43 -15.18
C ALA A 721 42.96 19.92 -15.31
N CYS A 722 41.70 19.50 -15.23
CA CYS A 722 41.30 18.10 -15.47
C CYS A 722 41.65 17.64 -16.90
N GLU A 723 41.53 18.50 -17.93
CA GLU A 723 41.90 18.14 -19.32
C GLU A 723 43.38 17.76 -19.48
N LYS A 724 44.26 18.15 -18.54
CA LYS A 724 45.68 17.74 -18.50
C LYS A 724 45.86 16.28 -18.06
N LEU A 725 44.85 15.68 -17.43
CA LEU A 725 44.86 14.27 -17.03
C LEU A 725 44.63 13.33 -18.22
N LEU A 726 44.11 13.84 -19.34
CA LEU A 726 43.79 13.06 -20.53
C LEU A 726 45.01 12.82 -21.42
N THR A 727 45.38 11.55 -21.59
CA THR A 727 46.31 11.13 -22.64
C THR A 727 45.71 11.31 -24.05
N PRO A 728 46.51 11.38 -25.12
CA PRO A 728 46.01 11.48 -26.50
C PRO A 728 45.00 10.37 -26.85
N GLU A 729 45.24 9.15 -26.38
CA GLU A 729 44.35 8.00 -26.56
C GLU A 729 43.06 8.14 -25.75
N ALA A 730 43.13 8.66 -24.52
CA ALA A 730 41.95 8.96 -23.70
C ALA A 730 41.07 10.05 -24.33
N ARG A 731 41.69 11.05 -24.98
CA ARG A 731 40.97 12.10 -25.74
C ARG A 731 40.18 11.50 -26.91
N LYS A 732 40.76 10.56 -27.65
CA LYS A 732 40.06 9.84 -28.73
C LYS A 732 38.85 9.05 -28.21
N LEU A 733 38.98 8.41 -27.04
CA LEU A 733 37.87 7.69 -26.39
C LEU A 733 36.76 8.66 -25.95
N LEU A 734 37.13 9.78 -25.33
CA LEU A 734 36.20 10.83 -24.92
C LEU A 734 35.44 11.41 -26.12
N GLU A 735 36.13 11.66 -27.23
CA GLU A 735 35.52 12.16 -28.46
C GLU A 735 34.50 11.17 -29.05
N GLN A 736 34.79 9.86 -29.00
CA GLN A 736 33.83 8.84 -29.40
C GLN A 736 32.61 8.77 -28.49
N GLU A 737 32.77 8.95 -27.17
CA GLU A 737 31.65 9.03 -26.23
C GLU A 737 30.78 10.27 -26.49
N VAL A 738 31.41 11.41 -26.75
CA VAL A 738 30.73 12.65 -27.13
C VAL A 738 29.92 12.46 -28.42
N LYS A 739 30.52 11.89 -29.47
CA LYS A 739 29.82 11.62 -30.74
C LYS A 739 28.62 10.70 -30.56
N LYS A 740 28.71 9.68 -29.71
CA LYS A 740 27.58 8.79 -29.39
C LYS A 740 26.47 9.52 -28.63
N SER A 741 26.83 10.36 -27.66
CA SER A 741 25.88 11.16 -26.90
C SER A 741 25.15 12.16 -27.79
N VAL A 742 25.86 12.83 -28.70
CA VAL A 742 25.26 13.72 -29.71
C VAL A 742 24.36 12.95 -30.67
N LYS A 743 24.79 11.79 -31.17
CA LYS A 743 23.95 10.96 -32.05
C LYS A 743 22.64 10.54 -31.37
N ALA A 744 22.70 10.09 -30.11
CA ALA A 744 21.52 9.73 -29.34
C ALA A 744 20.56 10.92 -29.12
N TYR A 745 21.11 12.12 -28.91
CA TYR A 745 20.34 13.35 -28.84
C TYR A 745 19.64 13.66 -30.18
N LEU A 746 20.36 13.61 -31.31
CA LEU A 746 19.79 13.86 -32.64
C LEU A 746 18.71 12.83 -33.02
N ASP A 747 18.94 11.55 -32.71
CA ASP A 747 17.94 10.48 -32.93
C ASP A 747 16.68 10.67 -32.07
N CYS A 748 16.81 11.29 -30.89
CA CYS A 748 15.69 11.64 -30.02
C CYS A 748 14.94 12.87 -30.56
N VAL A 749 15.67 13.95 -30.88
CA VAL A 749 15.10 15.21 -31.37
C VAL A 749 14.36 15.01 -32.69
N SER A 750 14.88 14.19 -33.59
CA SER A 750 14.23 13.87 -34.87
C SER A 750 12.87 13.17 -34.73
N ARG A 751 12.61 12.55 -33.56
CA ARG A 751 11.34 11.86 -33.25
C ARG A 751 10.41 12.70 -32.37
N ALA A 752 10.91 13.78 -31.78
CA ALA A 752 10.15 14.65 -30.89
C ALA A 752 9.12 15.47 -31.69
N ARG A 753 7.86 15.44 -31.26
CA ARG A 753 6.74 16.15 -31.90
C ARG A 753 6.45 17.51 -31.30
N ASN A 754 7.05 17.83 -30.14
CA ASN A 754 6.86 19.08 -29.44
C ASN A 754 8.14 19.53 -28.70
N GLU A 755 8.19 20.80 -28.30
CA GLU A 755 9.36 21.37 -27.61
C GLU A 755 9.60 20.79 -26.21
N LYS A 756 8.57 20.21 -25.57
CA LYS A 756 8.74 19.55 -24.28
C LYS A 756 9.54 18.25 -24.42
N GLU A 757 9.25 17.46 -25.46
CA GLU A 757 9.98 16.24 -25.82
C GLU A 757 11.41 16.56 -26.25
N LYS A 758 11.64 17.64 -27.01
CA LYS A 758 13.00 18.07 -27.37
C LYS A 758 13.83 18.46 -26.14
N LYS A 759 13.23 19.16 -25.16
CA LYS A 759 13.88 19.46 -23.88
C LYS A 759 14.19 18.22 -23.07
N GLU A 760 13.37 17.18 -23.14
CA GLU A 760 13.69 15.89 -22.50
C GLU A 760 14.86 15.18 -23.18
N CYS A 761 15.01 15.30 -24.51
CA CYS A 761 16.15 14.75 -25.24
C CYS A 761 17.49 15.35 -24.76
N GLU A 762 17.53 16.60 -24.27
CA GLU A 762 18.76 17.21 -23.74
C GLU A 762 19.36 16.44 -22.55
N LYS A 763 18.55 15.64 -21.84
CA LYS A 763 19.03 14.74 -20.77
C LYS A 763 19.94 13.62 -21.28
N LEU A 764 19.91 13.32 -22.59
CA LEU A 764 20.78 12.32 -23.24
C LEU A 764 22.19 12.86 -23.52
N LEU A 765 22.40 14.19 -23.43
CA LEU A 765 23.70 14.82 -23.65
C LEU A 765 24.56 14.77 -22.40
N THR A 766 25.77 14.22 -22.52
CA THR A 766 26.80 14.35 -21.48
C THR A 766 27.24 15.81 -21.33
N PRO A 767 27.78 16.23 -20.17
CA PRO A 767 28.31 17.59 -19.99
C PRO A 767 29.33 17.98 -21.07
N GLU A 768 30.16 17.05 -21.51
CA GLU A 768 31.16 17.25 -22.55
C GLU A 768 30.50 17.36 -23.94
N ALA A 769 29.45 16.58 -24.21
CA ALA A 769 28.68 16.69 -25.44
C ALA A 769 27.93 18.03 -25.54
N ARG A 770 27.41 18.54 -24.41
CA ARG A 770 26.84 19.89 -24.33
C ARG A 770 27.89 20.96 -24.61
N LYS A 771 29.08 20.84 -24.02
CA LYS A 771 30.20 21.76 -24.27
C LYS A 771 30.65 21.71 -25.74
N PHE A 772 30.67 20.54 -26.34
CA PHE A 772 30.97 20.34 -27.76
C PHE A 772 29.93 21.03 -28.65
N LEU A 773 28.64 20.77 -28.43
CA LEU A 773 27.55 21.42 -29.17
C LEU A 773 27.53 22.94 -28.98
N ALA A 774 27.79 23.43 -27.76
CA ALA A 774 27.88 24.87 -27.49
C ALA A 774 29.04 25.53 -28.26
N LYS A 775 30.19 24.87 -28.39
CA LYS A 775 31.31 25.35 -29.21
C LYS A 775 31.00 25.34 -30.69
N GLU A 776 30.36 24.28 -31.20
CA GLU A 776 29.90 24.25 -32.60
C GLU A 776 28.88 25.35 -32.89
N LEU A 777 27.94 25.58 -31.96
CA LEU A 777 26.94 26.63 -32.09
C LEU A 777 27.59 28.02 -32.11
N GLN A 778 28.57 28.28 -31.24
CA GLN A 778 29.36 29.52 -31.27
C GLN A 778 30.16 29.69 -32.57
N GLN A 779 30.71 28.61 -33.13
CA GLN A 779 31.41 28.66 -34.41
C GLN A 779 30.46 28.93 -35.57
N LYS A 780 29.29 28.29 -35.59
CA LYS A 780 28.24 28.55 -36.58
C LYS A 780 27.70 29.98 -36.47
N ASP A 781 27.42 30.46 -35.26
CA ASP A 781 27.00 31.84 -35.01
C ASP A 781 28.03 32.86 -35.53
N LYS A 782 29.33 32.58 -35.33
CA LYS A 782 30.40 33.42 -35.87
C LYS A 782 30.42 33.37 -37.41
N ALA A 783 30.33 32.18 -38.01
CA ALA A 783 30.29 32.02 -39.46
C ALA A 783 29.08 32.72 -40.10
N ILE A 784 27.91 32.67 -39.44
CA ILE A 784 26.69 33.35 -39.89
C ILE A 784 26.83 34.86 -39.75
N LYS A 785 27.36 35.36 -38.63
CA LYS A 785 27.64 36.81 -38.46
C LYS A 785 28.61 37.32 -39.50
N ASP A 786 29.63 36.54 -39.83
CA ASP A 786 30.60 36.90 -40.86
C ASP A 786 29.99 36.80 -42.27
N CYS A 787 29.08 35.85 -42.53
CA CYS A 787 28.31 35.76 -43.78
C CYS A 787 27.37 36.97 -43.95
N LEU A 788 26.58 37.30 -42.92
CA LEU A 788 25.63 38.41 -42.92
C LEU A 788 26.31 39.78 -43.02
N LYS A 789 27.51 39.95 -42.45
CA LYS A 789 28.32 41.17 -42.62
C LYS A 789 28.76 41.40 -44.07
N ASN A 790 28.89 40.33 -44.85
CA ASN A 790 29.37 40.37 -46.23
C ASN A 790 28.22 40.25 -47.26
N ALA A 791 26.99 40.03 -46.82
CA ALA A 791 25.82 39.94 -47.69
C ALA A 791 25.23 41.33 -47.97
N ASP A 792 24.79 41.56 -49.21
CA ASP A 792 24.05 42.78 -49.56
C ASP A 792 22.72 42.82 -48.78
N PRO A 793 22.46 43.89 -47.98
CA PRO A 793 21.21 44.03 -47.23
C PRO A 793 19.93 43.99 -48.08
N ASN A 794 20.03 44.27 -49.39
CA ASN A 794 18.90 44.24 -50.32
C ASN A 794 18.74 42.91 -51.06
N ASP A 795 19.73 42.01 -51.00
CA ASP A 795 19.65 40.67 -51.59
C ASP A 795 19.11 39.67 -50.58
N ARG A 796 17.79 39.55 -50.57
CA ARG A 796 17.06 38.61 -49.73
C ARG A 796 17.48 37.16 -49.96
N ALA A 797 17.94 36.78 -51.15
CA ALA A 797 18.41 35.43 -51.43
C ALA A 797 19.80 35.16 -50.83
N ALA A 798 20.69 36.15 -50.85
CA ALA A 798 22.00 36.07 -50.19
C ALA A 798 21.84 35.98 -48.65
N ILE A 799 20.93 36.76 -48.07
CA ILE A 799 20.62 36.71 -46.64
C ILE A 799 20.03 35.33 -46.26
N MET A 800 19.08 34.81 -47.03
CA MET A 800 18.50 33.49 -46.77
C MET A 800 19.54 32.36 -46.88
N LYS A 801 20.48 32.43 -47.84
CA LYS A 801 21.60 31.48 -47.93
C LYS A 801 22.53 31.53 -46.71
N CYS A 802 22.76 32.70 -46.13
CA CYS A 802 23.52 32.82 -44.88
C CYS A 802 22.77 32.24 -43.67
N LEU A 803 21.44 32.24 -43.70
CA LEU A 803 20.58 31.77 -42.59
C LEU A 803 20.22 30.27 -42.70
N ASP A 804 20.28 29.65 -43.89
CA ASP A 804 19.99 28.22 -44.09
C ASP A 804 20.88 27.28 -43.25
N GLY A 805 22.03 27.76 -42.74
CA GLY A 805 22.89 27.00 -41.83
C GLY A 805 22.41 26.90 -40.37
N LEU A 806 21.30 27.57 -40.01
CA LEU A 806 20.74 27.61 -38.65
C LEU A 806 19.79 26.46 -38.30
N SER A 807 19.21 25.77 -39.28
CA SER A 807 18.18 24.74 -39.06
C SER A 807 18.72 23.42 -38.53
#